data_AF-A0AAN8J3I3-F1
#
_entry.id   AF-A0AAN8J3I3-F1
#
_cell.length_a   1.000
_cell.length_b   1.000
_cell.length_c   1.000
_cell.angle_alpha   90.00
_cell.angle_beta   90.00
_cell.angle_gamma   90.00
#
_symmetry.space_group_name_H-M   'P 1'
#
loop_
_entity.id
_entity.type
_entity.pdbx_description
1 polymer ?
#
loop_
_entity_poly.entity_id
_entity_poly.type
_entity_poly.pdbx_seq_one_letter_code
_entity_poly.pdbx_strand_id
1 'polypeptide(L)'
;MLTTVKKKMKIGGKQKRADEFIPGCLSRSMSVLSGIDFDEEFVFPARPNATEIQFADNVPNSSTASTANSFRRSNSVESEASSGFGGSNGFAKHDSEETTCQHQDLLELLEKLHAEIALKDCRLRDVEDYMDKLIARVMEHNPELLAAPIQENTPSNHENSFGSSTSSVDFIEMVTAPDAFRYACAATNTGVVYLKFHKNSQDNKEVVEIRERSSALRLAYASPVIRQLLIEMHCVFEKCRQLTQHERLNTVETLSISREYRSALLHCAEEVGGEENIHMRDFTIWSLFETMFFKQGDTPICLDLISWGMESFTFIDRLVQKASNELLEDTKVGDGCYWKTVCNLLIGCRFDTCIDFLNMLKGDKAAERFTNLLSSLDWNWLTDEGKIPKLDRWKHELNSLLTSGAFDSNRNILFLAQLLSGSQKYLERAASNIVNEWWHLMPLYTFVKDAAVPYNELGSVAVECRNMFLEALRKQNPENQDEVEDTEGEFDPFLSILCMKDISVLQNLITNPWLSVHLIDTLMHTDSEYSNVPALIEIRDLLLMEYGSGLIENSCLWEVGADYLLHCGSEGRLRLENHIEEIYIQDDEMAENLMRICIEQELDDSKACIVNTMTYRYLRDGEWSAALSWALRGGRGAALDTTVNEIVWHAEKGEIASLSMLDHMADYVAELGSPSLSFLFNYCRFHRSLNAGDVRSDAPV
;
A
#
# COMPACT_ATOMS: atom_id res chain seq x y z
N MET A 1 13.82 -38.97 -2.22
CA MET A 1 12.68 -38.05 -2.05
C MET A 1 11.79 -37.85 -3.29
N LEU A 2 11.94 -38.62 -4.39
CA LEU A 2 11.11 -38.48 -5.61
C LEU A 2 9.67 -39.05 -5.53
N THR A 3 9.27 -39.68 -4.42
CA THR A 3 7.96 -40.33 -4.26
C THR A 3 6.93 -39.49 -3.49
N THR A 4 7.32 -38.40 -2.83
CA THR A 4 6.42 -37.59 -2.01
C THR A 4 5.73 -36.46 -2.79
N VAL A 5 6.34 -36.00 -3.90
CA VAL A 5 5.81 -34.89 -4.73
C VAL A 5 4.62 -35.31 -5.61
N LYS A 6 4.47 -36.60 -5.94
CA LYS A 6 3.37 -37.10 -6.78
C LYS A 6 1.99 -37.13 -6.11
N LYS A 7 1.88 -36.86 -4.81
CA LYS A 7 0.61 -37.06 -4.05
C LYS A 7 -0.19 -35.79 -3.76
N LYS A 8 0.32 -34.59 -4.06
CA LYS A 8 -0.37 -33.31 -3.81
C LYS A 8 -1.04 -32.66 -5.05
N MET A 9 -0.89 -33.23 -6.24
CA MET A 9 -1.35 -32.61 -7.51
C MET A 9 -2.70 -33.12 -8.06
N LYS A 10 -3.64 -33.57 -7.21
CA LYS A 10 -4.99 -33.93 -7.67
C LYS A 10 -6.04 -33.36 -6.73
N ILE A 11 -6.62 -32.22 -7.13
CA ILE A 11 -7.95 -31.60 -6.88
C ILE A 11 -7.75 -30.13 -7.29
N GLY A 12 -7.94 -29.74 -8.56
CA GLY A 12 -9.20 -29.22 -9.14
C GLY A 12 -9.25 -27.69 -8.93
N GLY A 13 -9.15 -26.78 -9.90
CA GLY A 13 -9.40 -26.83 -11.34
C GLY A 13 -10.67 -26.06 -11.68
N LYS A 14 -10.59 -24.73 -11.84
CA LYS A 14 -11.48 -23.86 -12.66
C LYS A 14 -11.00 -22.40 -12.60
N GLN A 15 -10.42 -21.91 -13.69
CA GLN A 15 -9.97 -20.52 -13.86
C GLN A 15 -10.90 -19.82 -14.86
N LYS A 16 -11.51 -18.70 -14.45
CA LYS A 16 -12.30 -17.80 -15.30
C LYS A 16 -11.37 -16.68 -15.79
N ARG A 17 -11.47 -16.35 -17.08
CA ARG A 17 -10.85 -15.16 -17.70
C ARG A 17 -11.53 -13.89 -17.19
N ALA A 18 -10.75 -12.85 -16.91
CA ALA A 18 -11.19 -11.46 -16.85
C ALA A 18 -10.15 -10.60 -17.58
N ASP A 19 -10.66 -9.61 -18.30
CA ASP A 19 -9.94 -8.74 -19.23
C ASP A 19 -9.14 -7.64 -18.48
N GLU A 20 -7.94 -7.35 -18.98
CA GLU A 20 -6.98 -6.39 -18.43
C GLU A 20 -7.28 -4.96 -18.87
N PHE A 21 -7.13 -4.00 -17.93
CA PHE A 21 -7.04 -2.57 -18.20
C PHE A 21 -5.74 -2.04 -17.57
N ILE A 22 -4.88 -1.42 -18.38
CA ILE A 22 -3.56 -0.89 -18.00
C ILE A 22 -3.63 0.63 -17.83
N PRO A 23 -3.04 1.22 -16.78
CA PRO A 23 -2.45 2.55 -16.85
C PRO A 23 -0.93 2.48 -16.68
N GLY A 24 -0.22 3.11 -17.62
CA GLY A 24 1.22 2.94 -17.82
C GLY A 24 2.12 3.60 -16.78
N CYS A 25 3.25 2.93 -16.54
CA CYS A 25 4.48 3.52 -16.04
C CYS A 25 5.63 3.14 -16.98
N LEU A 26 6.63 4.03 -17.08
CA LEU A 26 7.71 3.97 -18.05
C LEU A 26 8.63 2.77 -17.79
N SER A 27 8.74 1.94 -18.82
CA SER A 27 9.42 0.65 -18.90
C SER A 27 10.95 0.77 -18.97
N ARG A 28 11.67 -0.13 -18.29
CA ARG A 28 12.95 -0.65 -18.81
C ARG A 28 12.66 -1.87 -19.69
N SER A 29 13.06 -1.79 -20.96
CA SER A 29 12.86 -2.83 -21.96
C SER A 29 13.76 -4.04 -21.66
N MET A 30 13.17 -5.18 -21.31
CA MET A 30 13.87 -6.46 -21.18
C MET A 30 14.31 -6.99 -22.55
N SER A 31 15.61 -7.20 -22.74
CA SER A 31 16.13 -8.12 -23.76
C SER A 31 16.07 -9.55 -23.23
N VAL A 32 15.72 -10.48 -24.11
CA VAL A 32 15.68 -11.92 -23.83
C VAL A 32 17.09 -12.41 -23.44
N LEU A 33 17.33 -12.61 -22.14
CA LEU A 33 18.58 -13.17 -21.63
C LEU A 33 18.57 -14.70 -21.77
N SER A 34 18.89 -15.18 -22.96
CA SER A 34 19.41 -16.52 -23.16
C SER A 34 20.88 -16.56 -22.73
N GLY A 35 21.17 -17.29 -21.66
CA GLY A 35 22.54 -17.61 -21.22
C GLY A 35 23.19 -16.53 -20.36
N ILE A 36 23.47 -16.85 -19.10
CA ILE A 36 24.60 -16.22 -18.41
C ILE A 36 25.84 -16.82 -19.08
N ASP A 37 26.38 -16.11 -20.05
CA ASP A 37 27.56 -16.56 -20.79
C ASP A 37 28.78 -16.42 -19.86
N PHE A 38 29.25 -17.55 -19.32
CA PHE A 38 30.44 -17.58 -18.46
C PHE A 38 31.75 -17.53 -19.27
N ASP A 39 31.68 -17.41 -20.60
CA ASP A 39 32.81 -17.64 -21.52
C ASP A 39 33.51 -16.41 -22.13
N GLU A 40 33.09 -15.16 -21.86
CA GLU A 40 33.85 -14.00 -22.38
C GLU A 40 35.01 -13.57 -21.46
N GLU A 41 36.21 -14.07 -21.79
CA GLU A 41 37.50 -13.48 -21.40
C GLU A 41 37.78 -12.20 -22.23
N PHE A 42 37.92 -11.05 -21.57
CA PHE A 42 38.54 -9.88 -22.18
C PHE A 42 40.06 -10.07 -22.30
N VAL A 43 40.50 -10.30 -23.54
CA VAL A 43 41.90 -10.17 -23.98
C VAL A 43 42.16 -8.70 -24.33
N PHE A 44 43.22 -8.11 -23.75
CA PHE A 44 43.72 -6.77 -24.08
C PHE A 44 44.13 -6.64 -25.57
N PRO A 45 43.85 -5.54 -26.28
CA PRO A 45 44.52 -5.27 -27.54
C PRO A 45 45.77 -4.43 -27.32
N ALA A 46 46.92 -5.02 -27.63
CA ALA A 46 48.10 -4.28 -28.03
C ALA A 46 47.89 -3.69 -29.44
N ARG A 47 48.15 -2.38 -29.62
CA ARG A 47 48.46 -1.76 -30.93
C ARG A 47 49.83 -2.27 -31.44
N PRO A 48 50.20 -2.20 -32.76
CA PRO A 48 49.77 -1.19 -33.75
C PRO A 48 49.65 -1.63 -35.26
N ASN A 49 49.26 -0.63 -36.09
CA ASN A 49 49.59 -0.37 -37.53
C ASN A 49 48.61 -0.72 -38.70
N ALA A 50 47.92 0.33 -39.17
CA ALA A 50 47.77 0.88 -40.53
C ALA A 50 47.64 -0.02 -41.78
N THR A 51 46.56 0.15 -42.57
CA THR A 51 46.52 0.86 -43.88
C THR A 51 45.09 1.01 -44.44
N GLU A 52 44.92 1.99 -45.34
CA GLU A 52 43.70 2.64 -45.87
C GLU A 52 42.84 1.81 -46.85
N ILE A 53 41.58 2.24 -47.11
CA ILE A 53 41.07 2.83 -48.38
C ILE A 53 39.55 3.16 -48.30
N GLN A 54 39.18 4.29 -48.92
CA GLN A 54 37.92 5.05 -48.97
C GLN A 54 36.88 4.59 -50.04
N PHE A 55 35.58 4.92 -49.91
CA PHE A 55 34.83 5.98 -50.68
C PHE A 55 33.28 5.85 -50.77
N ALA A 56 32.60 7.00 -50.52
CA ALA A 56 31.43 7.67 -51.17
C ALA A 56 29.96 7.14 -51.15
N ASP A 57 29.11 7.93 -50.47
CA ASP A 57 27.92 8.72 -50.91
C ASP A 57 26.96 8.23 -52.02
N ASN A 58 25.64 8.24 -51.73
CA ASN A 58 24.67 9.22 -52.26
C ASN A 58 23.20 8.93 -51.86
N VAL A 59 22.46 10.00 -51.57
CA VAL A 59 20.99 10.14 -51.40
C VAL A 59 20.43 10.82 -52.66
N PRO A 60 19.17 10.62 -53.12
CA PRO A 60 18.11 11.63 -52.84
C PRO A 60 16.62 11.14 -52.82
N ASN A 61 15.88 11.70 -51.85
CA ASN A 61 14.57 12.39 -51.90
C ASN A 61 13.32 11.96 -52.72
N SER A 62 12.19 12.01 -51.98
CA SER A 62 10.86 12.61 -52.30
C SER A 62 9.88 11.80 -53.18
N SER A 63 8.55 11.90 -53.13
CA SER A 63 7.52 12.52 -52.26
C SER A 63 6.15 12.18 -52.91
N THR A 64 5.05 12.52 -52.22
CA THR A 64 3.66 12.74 -52.71
C THR A 64 2.64 11.59 -52.73
N ALA A 65 1.39 12.02 -52.63
CA ALA A 65 0.25 11.42 -51.96
C ALA A 65 -0.95 11.17 -52.91
N SER A 66 -2.07 10.70 -52.33
CA SER A 66 -3.45 10.72 -52.86
C SER A 66 -3.78 9.56 -53.82
N THR A 67 -4.95 8.89 -53.88
CA THR A 67 -6.33 9.31 -53.58
C THR A 67 -7.26 8.08 -53.51
N ALA A 68 -8.26 8.16 -52.63
CA ALA A 68 -9.64 7.67 -52.62
C ALA A 68 -10.23 6.60 -53.59
N ASN A 69 -11.21 5.88 -52.99
CA ASN A 69 -12.55 5.50 -53.49
C ASN A 69 -12.82 4.13 -54.17
N SER A 70 -13.45 3.26 -53.35
CA SER A 70 -14.88 2.88 -53.44
C SER A 70 -15.32 1.59 -54.15
N PHE A 71 -16.32 0.98 -53.48
CA PHE A 71 -17.46 0.20 -53.96
C PHE A 71 -17.44 -1.36 -54.08
N ARG A 72 -18.26 -1.95 -53.19
CA ARG A 72 -19.49 -2.78 -53.44
C ARG A 72 -19.46 -4.29 -53.20
N ARG A 73 -20.39 -4.67 -52.29
CA ARG A 73 -21.47 -5.70 -52.37
C ARG A 73 -21.03 -7.18 -52.33
N SER A 74 -21.77 -8.15 -51.76
CA SER A 74 -23.13 -8.24 -51.19
C SER A 74 -23.34 -9.65 -50.58
N ASN A 75 -24.48 -9.81 -49.86
CA ASN A 75 -25.28 -11.02 -49.55
C ASN A 75 -25.26 -11.38 -48.04
N SER A 76 -26.29 -11.18 -47.21
CA SER A 76 -27.77 -11.37 -47.28
C SER A 76 -28.23 -12.83 -47.22
N VAL A 77 -29.25 -13.07 -46.38
CA VAL A 77 -30.37 -14.09 -46.38
C VAL A 77 -30.75 -14.30 -44.90
N GLU A 78 -31.81 -13.65 -44.38
CA GLU A 78 -33.24 -14.09 -44.30
C GLU A 78 -33.52 -14.97 -43.04
N SER A 79 -34.63 -14.90 -42.28
CA SER A 79 -35.96 -14.28 -42.47
C SER A 79 -36.83 -14.36 -41.18
N GLU A 80 -37.76 -13.40 -41.06
CA GLU A 80 -39.22 -13.49 -40.71
C GLU A 80 -39.68 -14.06 -39.34
N ALA A 81 -40.80 -13.68 -38.70
CA ALA A 81 -41.92 -12.71 -38.79
C ALA A 81 -42.59 -12.69 -37.37
N SER A 82 -43.56 -11.86 -36.92
CA SER A 82 -44.81 -11.36 -37.53
C SER A 82 -45.60 -10.44 -36.57
N SER A 83 -46.24 -9.41 -37.15
CA SER A 83 -47.56 -8.77 -36.86
C SER A 83 -47.88 -8.09 -35.50
N GLY A 84 -48.52 -6.90 -35.44
CA GLY A 84 -49.08 -6.04 -36.49
C GLY A 84 -49.88 -4.81 -35.97
N PHE A 85 -50.09 -3.84 -36.89
CA PHE A 85 -51.11 -2.77 -37.01
C PHE A 85 -51.45 -1.84 -35.80
N GLY A 86 -51.56 -0.51 -35.92
CA GLY A 86 -51.71 0.37 -37.08
C GLY A 86 -51.45 1.84 -36.74
N GLY A 87 -51.23 2.65 -37.78
CA GLY A 87 -50.72 4.03 -37.65
C GLY A 87 -51.78 5.12 -37.53
N SER A 88 -51.31 6.32 -37.21
CA SER A 88 -51.86 7.60 -37.65
C SER A 88 -50.77 8.69 -37.52
N ASN A 89 -50.57 9.43 -38.61
CA ASN A 89 -49.62 10.53 -38.76
C ASN A 89 -49.94 11.71 -37.83
N GLY A 90 -48.91 12.34 -37.26
CA GLY A 90 -49.01 13.72 -36.77
C GLY A 90 -47.85 14.17 -35.88
N PHE A 91 -47.16 15.22 -36.32
CA PHE A 91 -46.32 16.16 -35.53
C PHE A 91 -44.89 15.77 -35.16
N ALA A 92 -43.97 16.10 -36.08
CA ALA A 92 -42.62 16.53 -35.76
C ALA A 92 -42.65 18.00 -35.27
N LYS A 93 -42.51 18.21 -33.96
CA LYS A 93 -42.07 19.46 -33.28
C LYS A 93 -42.21 19.24 -31.76
N HIS A 94 -41.21 18.64 -31.10
CA HIS A 94 -41.12 18.73 -29.63
C HIS A 94 -39.72 18.51 -29.03
N ASP A 95 -38.66 18.26 -29.81
CA ASP A 95 -37.33 17.93 -29.26
C ASP A 95 -36.37 19.12 -29.04
N SER A 96 -36.78 20.37 -29.30
CA SER A 96 -35.87 21.54 -29.17
C SER A 96 -36.06 22.41 -27.93
N GLU A 97 -37.14 22.23 -27.16
CA GLU A 97 -37.43 23.06 -25.97
C GLU A 97 -36.96 22.38 -24.65
N GLU A 98 -36.90 21.06 -24.62
CA GLU A 98 -36.51 20.28 -23.42
C GLU A 98 -35.00 20.39 -23.09
N THR A 99 -34.15 20.54 -24.10
CA THR A 99 -32.69 20.72 -23.94
C THR A 99 -32.30 22.13 -23.51
N THR A 100 -33.09 23.15 -23.87
CA THR A 100 -32.87 24.53 -23.41
C THR A 100 -33.25 24.76 -21.96
N CYS A 101 -34.24 24.03 -21.43
CA CYS A 101 -34.65 24.12 -20.02
C CYS A 101 -33.57 23.55 -19.09
N GLN A 102 -33.03 22.36 -19.41
CA GLN A 102 -31.97 21.71 -18.63
C GLN A 102 -30.65 22.51 -18.61
N HIS A 103 -30.35 23.27 -19.66
CA HIS A 103 -29.16 24.11 -19.70
C HIS A 103 -29.30 25.37 -18.84
N GLN A 104 -30.51 25.91 -18.74
CA GLN A 104 -30.82 27.08 -17.89
C GLN A 104 -30.76 26.71 -16.40
N ASP A 105 -31.29 25.54 -16.02
CA ASP A 105 -31.25 25.03 -14.63
C ASP A 105 -29.81 24.79 -14.14
N LEU A 106 -28.93 24.33 -15.04
CA LEU A 106 -27.50 24.12 -14.76
C LEU A 106 -26.74 25.45 -14.57
N LEU A 107 -27.09 26.49 -15.33
CA LEU A 107 -26.51 27.82 -15.16
C LEU A 107 -26.95 28.46 -13.85
N GLU A 108 -28.21 28.26 -13.45
CA GLU A 108 -28.75 28.76 -12.19
C GLU A 108 -28.11 28.05 -10.97
N LEU A 109 -27.82 26.75 -11.09
CA LEU A 109 -27.06 25.99 -10.09
C LEU A 109 -25.61 26.47 -9.97
N LEU A 110 -24.97 26.79 -11.09
CA LEU A 110 -23.61 27.35 -11.14
C LEU A 110 -23.51 28.73 -10.51
N GLU A 111 -24.48 29.61 -10.76
CA GLU A 111 -24.56 30.92 -10.10
C GLU A 111 -24.75 30.77 -8.58
N LYS A 112 -25.56 29.81 -8.15
CA LYS A 112 -25.77 29.51 -6.71
C LYS A 112 -24.49 29.00 -6.03
N LEU A 113 -23.74 28.13 -6.70
CA LEU A 113 -22.44 27.63 -6.22
C LEU A 113 -21.38 28.73 -6.16
N HIS A 114 -21.31 29.62 -7.16
CA HIS A 114 -20.40 30.77 -7.11
C HIS A 114 -20.75 31.74 -5.98
N ALA A 115 -22.04 31.97 -5.71
CA ALA A 115 -22.47 32.79 -4.59
C ALA A 115 -22.09 32.16 -3.23
N GLU A 116 -22.18 30.83 -3.11
CA GLU A 116 -21.79 30.10 -1.89
C GLU A 116 -20.27 30.13 -1.65
N ILE A 117 -19.46 29.98 -2.71
CA ILE A 117 -18.00 30.09 -2.64
C ILE A 117 -17.61 31.51 -2.22
N ALA A 118 -18.19 32.54 -2.83
CA ALA A 118 -17.92 33.93 -2.45
C ALA A 118 -18.27 34.23 -0.98
N LEU A 119 -19.33 33.60 -0.45
CA LEU A 119 -19.71 33.70 0.96
C LEU A 119 -18.68 33.00 1.87
N LYS A 120 -18.20 31.81 1.48
CA LYS A 120 -17.18 31.06 2.23
C LYS A 120 -15.84 31.80 2.25
N ASP A 121 -15.42 32.38 1.12
CA ASP A 121 -14.22 33.24 1.04
C ASP A 121 -14.33 34.48 1.92
N CYS A 122 -15.53 35.05 2.05
CA CYS A 122 -15.77 36.17 2.96
C CYS A 122 -15.58 35.76 4.43
N ARG A 123 -16.11 34.60 4.82
CA ARG A 123 -15.95 34.06 6.18
C ARG A 123 -14.51 33.67 6.50
N LEU A 124 -13.76 33.17 5.52
CA LEU A 124 -12.35 32.81 5.68
C LEU A 124 -11.50 34.04 5.95
N ARG A 125 -11.72 35.14 5.21
CA ARG A 125 -11.08 36.44 5.49
C ARG A 125 -11.40 36.99 6.88
N ASP A 126 -12.62 36.81 7.37
CA ASP A 126 -12.99 37.23 8.73
C ASP A 126 -12.27 36.38 9.81
N VAL A 127 -11.98 35.11 9.53
CA VAL A 127 -11.21 34.22 10.41
C VAL A 127 -9.72 34.55 10.38
N GLU A 128 -9.15 34.86 9.21
CA GLU A 128 -7.76 35.34 9.08
C GLU A 128 -7.55 36.63 9.86
N ASP A 129 -8.45 37.61 9.72
CA ASP A 129 -8.38 38.88 10.45
C ASP A 129 -8.58 38.69 11.98
N TYR A 130 -9.28 37.63 12.40
CA TYR A 130 -9.37 37.23 13.81
C TYR A 130 -8.06 36.60 14.31
N MET A 131 -7.43 35.72 13.53
CA MET A 131 -6.16 35.07 13.86
C MET A 131 -5.01 36.07 13.95
N ASP A 132 -4.93 37.03 13.03
CA ASP A 132 -3.92 38.09 13.05
C ASP A 132 -4.06 38.97 14.30
N LYS A 133 -5.29 39.30 14.71
CA LYS A 133 -5.56 40.03 15.95
C LYS A 133 -5.23 39.20 17.20
N LEU A 134 -5.40 37.89 17.15
CA LEU A 134 -5.05 36.99 18.24
C LEU A 134 -3.52 36.88 18.38
N ILE A 135 -2.81 36.68 17.27
CA ILE A 135 -1.35 36.62 17.21
C ILE A 135 -0.74 37.94 17.70
N ALA A 136 -1.23 39.08 17.22
CA ALA A 136 -0.79 40.39 17.68
C ALA A 136 -0.94 40.55 19.21
N ARG A 137 -2.04 40.05 19.79
CA ARG A 137 -2.31 40.11 21.22
C ARG A 137 -1.41 39.17 22.04
N VAL A 138 -1.10 37.99 21.49
CA VAL A 138 -0.15 37.03 22.08
C VAL A 138 1.29 37.56 22.04
N MET A 139 1.67 38.22 20.94
CA MET A 139 2.97 38.88 20.77
C MET A 139 3.15 40.09 21.71
N GLU A 140 2.08 40.82 22.00
CA GLU A 140 2.10 41.92 22.98
C GLU A 140 2.30 41.41 24.42
N HIS A 141 1.89 40.17 24.72
CA HIS A 141 1.94 39.59 26.07
C HIS A 141 3.20 38.75 26.36
N ASN A 142 3.97 38.31 25.34
CA ASN A 142 5.14 37.44 25.53
C ASN A 142 6.34 37.85 24.64
N PRO A 143 7.04 38.96 24.95
CA PRO A 143 8.14 39.49 24.13
C PRO A 143 9.43 38.64 24.15
N GLU A 144 9.59 37.73 25.12
CA GLU A 144 10.74 36.81 25.22
C GLU A 144 10.88 35.79 24.08
N LEU A 145 9.81 35.54 23.30
CA LEU A 145 9.86 34.64 22.13
C LEU A 145 10.78 35.15 21.00
N LEU A 146 11.26 36.40 21.07
CA LEU A 146 12.16 37.01 20.09
C LEU A 146 13.66 36.91 20.45
N ALA A 147 14.02 36.32 21.60
CA ALA A 147 15.39 36.34 22.11
C ALA A 147 16.05 34.95 22.15
N ALA A 148 16.51 34.45 20.99
CA ALA A 148 17.52 33.39 20.93
C ALA A 148 18.63 33.77 19.90
N PRO A 149 19.93 33.54 20.19
CA PRO A 149 21.02 34.15 19.44
C PRO A 149 21.53 33.28 18.28
N ILE A 150 21.74 33.91 17.13
CA ILE A 150 22.35 33.33 15.92
C ILE A 150 23.87 33.40 16.03
N GLN A 151 24.57 32.27 15.90
CA GLN A 151 26.03 32.24 15.69
C GLN A 151 26.37 32.38 14.19
N GLU A 152 27.28 33.31 13.90
CA GLU A 152 27.75 33.72 12.59
C GLU A 152 28.61 32.65 11.89
N ASN A 153 28.32 32.39 10.61
CA ASN A 153 29.32 32.04 9.59
C ASN A 153 28.87 32.59 8.22
N THR A 154 29.77 33.32 7.56
CA THR A 154 29.58 34.13 6.34
C THR A 154 29.64 33.32 5.03
N PRO A 155 29.19 33.88 3.88
CA PRO A 155 28.40 33.15 2.90
C PRO A 155 29.17 32.71 1.63
N SER A 156 28.71 31.62 1.02
CA SER A 156 28.92 31.32 -0.40
C SER A 156 27.55 31.25 -1.10
N ASN A 157 27.35 32.14 -2.05
CA ASN A 157 26.15 32.34 -2.86
C ASN A 157 25.57 31.04 -3.42
N HIS A 158 24.35 30.69 -3.00
CA HIS A 158 23.33 30.08 -3.86
C HIS A 158 21.96 30.55 -3.35
N GLU A 159 21.21 31.22 -4.21
CA GLU A 159 19.84 31.65 -3.95
C GLU A 159 18.95 30.43 -3.71
N ASN A 160 18.44 30.28 -2.49
CA ASN A 160 17.32 29.40 -2.18
C ASN A 160 16.27 30.23 -1.44
N SER A 161 15.09 30.33 -2.05
CA SER A 161 13.86 30.87 -1.48
C SER A 161 13.36 29.96 -0.35
N PHE A 162 13.39 30.46 0.88
CA PHE A 162 12.63 29.87 2.00
C PHE A 162 11.15 30.26 1.87
N GLY A 163 10.29 29.27 1.62
CA GLY A 163 8.84 29.37 1.81
C GLY A 163 8.50 28.97 3.24
N SER A 164 7.81 29.85 3.96
CA SER A 164 7.20 29.55 5.25
C SER A 164 5.93 28.73 5.04
N SER A 165 5.88 27.54 5.63
CA SER A 165 4.72 26.67 5.69
C SER A 165 3.72 27.21 6.73
N THR A 166 2.70 27.91 6.25
CA THR A 166 1.43 28.15 6.94
C THR A 166 0.39 27.26 6.29
N SER A 167 -0.36 26.47 7.08
CA SER A 167 -1.49 25.67 6.61
C SER A 167 -2.61 26.59 6.11
N SER A 168 -2.55 26.92 4.83
CA SER A 168 -3.61 27.51 4.04
C SER A 168 -4.09 26.45 3.05
N VAL A 169 -5.34 26.55 2.59
CA VAL A 169 -5.77 25.82 1.39
C VAL A 169 -5.01 26.44 0.22
N ASP A 170 -3.83 25.90 -0.09
CA ASP A 170 -2.98 26.39 -1.16
C ASP A 170 -3.64 26.08 -2.52
N PHE A 171 -4.26 27.09 -3.13
CA PHE A 171 -4.38 27.14 -4.58
C PHE A 171 -2.97 27.33 -5.17
N ILE A 172 -2.32 26.24 -5.56
CA ILE A 172 -1.07 26.32 -6.33
C ILE A 172 -1.40 26.76 -7.76
N GLU A 173 -1.30 28.06 -8.03
CA GLU A 173 -1.24 28.57 -9.41
C GLU A 173 0.19 28.33 -9.93
N MET A 174 0.42 27.19 -10.60
CA MET A 174 1.71 26.95 -11.26
C MET A 174 1.86 27.83 -12.51
N VAL A 175 2.95 28.59 -12.49
CA VAL A 175 3.68 29.27 -13.58
C VAL A 175 3.20 28.95 -15.01
N THR A 176 2.82 30.01 -15.72
CA THR A 176 2.57 30.06 -17.15
C THR A 176 3.78 29.58 -17.97
N ALA A 177 3.64 28.44 -18.67
CA ALA A 177 4.38 28.18 -19.91
C ALA A 177 3.56 28.71 -21.11
N PRO A 178 4.19 29.13 -22.21
CA PRO A 178 3.56 29.93 -23.26
C PRO A 178 2.74 29.10 -24.26
N ASP A 179 1.82 28.25 -23.76
CA ASP A 179 0.78 27.63 -24.56
C ASP A 179 -0.47 27.36 -23.68
N ALA A 180 -1.48 28.23 -23.83
CA ALA A 180 -2.93 28.09 -23.60
C ALA A 180 -3.55 27.02 -22.64
N PHE A 181 -2.92 26.63 -21.53
CA PHE A 181 -3.54 25.76 -20.52
C PHE A 181 -3.52 26.41 -19.13
N ARG A 182 -4.68 26.48 -18.47
CA ARG A 182 -4.78 26.76 -17.03
C ARG A 182 -5.15 25.47 -16.31
N TYR A 183 -4.52 25.19 -15.19
CA TYR A 183 -4.84 24.07 -14.31
C TYR A 183 -5.30 24.63 -12.97
N ALA A 184 -6.38 24.10 -12.41
CA ALA A 184 -6.75 24.30 -11.01
C ALA A 184 -6.80 22.94 -10.33
N CYS A 185 -6.17 22.80 -9.17
CA CYS A 185 -6.28 21.59 -8.35
C CYS A 185 -7.10 21.88 -7.10
N ALA A 186 -8.05 21.00 -6.80
CA ALA A 186 -8.74 20.97 -5.52
C ALA A 186 -8.43 19.63 -4.86
N ALA A 187 -7.80 19.66 -3.69
CA ALA A 187 -7.73 18.49 -2.83
C ALA A 187 -9.11 18.27 -2.21
N THR A 188 -9.65 17.07 -2.39
CA THR A 188 -10.83 16.57 -1.68
C THR A 188 -10.38 15.49 -0.71
N ASN A 189 -11.18 15.19 0.31
CA ASN A 189 -10.91 14.10 1.26
C ASN A 189 -10.71 12.74 0.56
N THR A 190 -11.15 12.61 -0.69
CA THR A 190 -11.09 11.37 -1.48
C THR A 190 -10.02 11.36 -2.59
N GLY A 191 -9.30 12.46 -2.81
CA GLY A 191 -8.27 12.57 -3.86
C GLY A 191 -8.08 14.00 -4.38
N VAL A 192 -7.15 14.19 -5.32
CA VAL A 192 -6.91 15.49 -5.94
C VAL A 192 -7.66 15.56 -7.26
N VAL A 193 -8.59 16.51 -7.38
CA VAL A 193 -9.29 16.80 -8.64
C VAL A 193 -8.51 17.88 -9.37
N TYR A 194 -8.08 17.57 -10.59
CA TYR A 194 -7.47 18.54 -11.49
C TYR A 194 -8.51 18.99 -12.52
N LEU A 195 -8.71 20.29 -12.61
CA LEU A 195 -9.47 20.95 -13.66
C LEU A 195 -8.48 21.50 -14.68
N LYS A 196 -8.52 20.96 -15.90
CA LYS A 196 -7.76 21.49 -17.03
C LYS A 196 -8.69 22.34 -17.89
N PHE A 197 -8.36 23.62 -18.04
CA PHE A 197 -9.06 24.54 -18.91
C PHE A 197 -8.41 24.56 -20.29
N HIS A 198 -9.18 24.24 -21.34
CA HIS A 198 -8.75 24.41 -22.72
C HIS A 198 -9.52 25.53 -23.40
N LYS A 199 -8.79 26.49 -23.98
CA LYS A 199 -9.37 27.55 -24.81
C LYS A 199 -9.24 27.17 -26.28
N ASN A 200 -10.32 26.65 -26.87
CA ASN A 200 -10.32 26.23 -28.27
C ASN A 200 -10.38 27.47 -29.19
N SER A 201 -9.35 27.67 -30.02
CA SER A 201 -9.14 28.91 -30.78
C SER A 201 -10.16 29.15 -31.91
N GLN A 202 -11.00 28.17 -32.23
CA GLN A 202 -12.00 28.28 -33.31
C GLN A 202 -13.43 28.60 -32.87
N ASP A 203 -13.80 28.47 -31.59
CA ASP A 203 -15.21 28.59 -31.19
C ASP A 203 -15.49 29.34 -29.88
N ASN A 204 -14.47 29.93 -29.25
CA ASN A 204 -14.60 30.72 -28.01
C ASN A 204 -15.32 30.01 -26.84
N LYS A 205 -15.48 28.68 -26.91
CA LYS A 205 -16.02 27.82 -25.86
C LYS A 205 -14.86 27.29 -25.02
N GLU A 206 -14.93 27.52 -23.71
CA GLU A 206 -14.05 26.88 -22.74
C GLU A 206 -14.52 25.44 -22.51
N VAL A 207 -13.63 24.49 -22.75
CA VAL A 207 -13.87 23.08 -22.43
C VAL A 207 -13.12 22.78 -21.14
N VAL A 208 -13.84 22.34 -20.13
CA VAL A 208 -13.31 21.93 -18.83
C VAL A 208 -13.16 20.41 -18.84
N GLU A 209 -11.92 19.93 -18.73
CA GLU A 209 -11.62 18.51 -18.53
C GLU A 209 -11.37 18.29 -17.03
N ILE A 210 -12.23 17.49 -16.40
CA ILE A 210 -12.13 17.13 -14.98
C ILE A 210 -11.40 15.79 -14.89
N ARG A 211 -10.27 15.75 -14.19
CA ARG A 211 -9.49 14.52 -13.97
C ARG A 211 -9.28 14.30 -12.48
N GLU A 212 -9.91 13.28 -11.92
CA GLU A 212 -9.69 12.85 -10.55
C GLU A 212 -8.43 11.98 -10.48
N ARG A 213 -7.48 12.34 -9.60
CA ARG A 213 -6.36 11.48 -9.24
C ARG A 213 -6.62 10.97 -7.83
N SER A 214 -7.07 9.73 -7.73
CA SER A 214 -7.18 9.03 -6.45
C SER A 214 -5.80 8.90 -5.81
N SER A 215 -5.72 8.99 -4.48
CA SER A 215 -4.46 8.75 -3.75
C SER A 215 -3.95 7.34 -4.05
N ALA A 216 -2.63 7.14 -4.07
CA ALA A 216 -2.05 5.81 -4.29
C ALA A 216 -2.54 4.80 -3.24
N LEU A 217 -2.77 5.26 -2.00
CA LEU A 217 -3.36 4.48 -0.91
C LEU A 217 -4.81 4.07 -1.19
N ARG A 218 -5.65 4.96 -1.72
CA ARG A 218 -7.03 4.62 -2.10
C ARG A 218 -7.09 3.57 -3.20
N LEU A 219 -6.17 3.64 -4.17
CA LEU A 219 -6.03 2.61 -5.20
C LEU A 219 -5.54 1.28 -4.61
N ALA A 220 -4.58 1.32 -3.68
CA ALA A 220 -4.09 0.13 -2.99
C ALA A 220 -5.20 -0.54 -2.15
N TYR A 221 -5.95 0.24 -1.37
CA TYR A 221 -7.04 -0.25 -0.51
C TYR A 221 -8.27 -0.70 -1.29
N ALA A 222 -8.42 -0.32 -2.57
CA ALA A 222 -9.47 -0.87 -3.42
C ALA A 222 -9.25 -2.37 -3.74
N SER A 223 -8.01 -2.85 -3.68
CA SER A 223 -7.68 -4.25 -3.95
C SER A 223 -8.32 -5.18 -2.90
N PRO A 224 -9.11 -6.19 -3.31
CA PRO A 224 -9.68 -7.17 -2.39
C PRO A 224 -8.63 -7.94 -1.59
N VAL A 225 -7.49 -8.26 -2.22
CA VAL A 225 -6.39 -9.00 -1.56
C VAL A 225 -5.74 -8.14 -0.48
N ILE A 226 -5.55 -6.84 -0.75
CA ILE A 226 -5.03 -5.90 0.25
C ILE A 226 -6.03 -5.71 1.38
N ARG A 227 -7.33 -5.56 1.09
CA ARG A 227 -8.33 -5.49 2.18
C ARG A 227 -8.32 -6.72 3.06
N GLN A 228 -8.18 -7.90 2.48
CA GLN A 228 -8.04 -9.15 3.24
C GLN A 228 -6.79 -9.13 4.11
N LEU A 229 -5.64 -8.69 3.59
CA LEU A 229 -4.41 -8.50 4.36
C LEU A 229 -4.65 -7.58 5.57
N LEU A 230 -5.25 -6.40 5.34
CA LEU A 230 -5.45 -5.40 6.41
C LEU A 230 -6.38 -5.93 7.51
N ILE A 231 -7.43 -6.68 7.15
CA ILE A 231 -8.32 -7.35 8.11
C ILE A 231 -7.56 -8.43 8.89
N GLU A 232 -6.79 -9.28 8.21
CA GLU A 232 -6.01 -10.32 8.89
C GLU A 232 -4.97 -9.73 9.85
N MET A 233 -4.27 -8.66 9.43
CA MET A 233 -3.33 -7.94 10.30
C MET A 233 -4.04 -7.30 11.50
N HIS A 234 -5.23 -6.72 11.31
CA HIS A 234 -6.03 -6.20 12.41
C HIS A 234 -6.45 -7.28 13.41
N CYS A 235 -6.88 -8.46 12.96
CA CYS A 235 -7.18 -9.58 13.85
C CYS A 235 -5.97 -10.02 14.69
N VAL A 236 -4.77 -10.02 14.10
CA VAL A 236 -3.54 -10.35 14.82
C VAL A 236 -3.17 -9.24 15.82
N PHE A 237 -3.40 -7.98 15.45
CA PHE A 237 -3.25 -6.82 16.34
C PHE A 237 -4.15 -6.93 17.56
N GLU A 238 -5.46 -7.14 17.38
CA GLU A 238 -6.39 -7.30 18.50
C GLU A 238 -5.97 -8.45 19.43
N LYS A 239 -5.55 -9.58 18.85
CA LYS A 239 -5.05 -10.73 19.61
C LYS A 239 -3.80 -10.38 20.43
N CYS A 240 -2.84 -9.66 19.85
CA CYS A 240 -1.65 -9.16 20.54
C CYS A 240 -2.05 -8.30 21.76
N ARG A 241 -3.01 -7.39 21.57
CA ARG A 241 -3.51 -6.49 22.62
C ARG A 241 -4.24 -7.26 23.73
N GLN A 242 -5.06 -8.24 23.37
CA GLN A 242 -5.77 -9.09 24.34
C GLN A 242 -4.81 -9.88 25.22
N LEU A 243 -3.77 -10.47 24.63
CA LEU A 243 -2.74 -11.20 25.38
C LEU A 243 -1.95 -10.28 26.33
N THR A 244 -1.82 -9.00 25.98
CA THR A 244 -0.99 -8.05 26.73
C THR A 244 -1.74 -7.13 27.68
N GLN A 245 -3.02 -7.40 27.95
CA GLN A 245 -3.81 -6.59 28.90
C GLN A 245 -3.23 -6.59 30.33
N HIS A 246 -2.50 -7.63 30.71
CA HIS A 246 -2.01 -7.82 32.08
C HIS A 246 -0.50 -8.09 32.18
N GLU A 247 0.11 -8.63 31.13
CA GLU A 247 1.52 -9.01 31.11
C GLU A 247 2.11 -8.72 29.72
N ARG A 248 3.43 -8.55 29.62
CA ARG A 248 4.11 -8.45 28.32
C ARG A 248 4.25 -9.83 27.68
N LEU A 249 4.33 -9.88 26.35
CA LEU A 249 4.57 -11.13 25.65
C LEU A 249 5.95 -11.67 25.97
N ASN A 250 6.04 -12.96 26.25
CA ASN A 250 7.33 -13.66 26.26
C ASN A 250 7.82 -13.94 24.83
N THR A 251 9.05 -14.44 24.68
CA THR A 251 9.64 -14.74 23.37
C THR A 251 8.80 -15.69 22.52
N VAL A 252 8.21 -16.74 23.12
CA VAL A 252 7.42 -17.74 22.39
C VAL A 252 6.13 -17.13 21.85
N GLU A 253 5.44 -16.33 22.68
CA GLU A 253 4.22 -15.63 22.30
C GLU A 253 4.50 -14.57 21.24
N THR A 254 5.57 -13.80 21.40
CA THR A 254 6.03 -12.80 20.43
C THR A 254 6.25 -13.44 19.06
N LEU A 255 6.97 -14.57 19.03
CA LEU A 255 7.19 -15.31 17.78
C LEU A 255 5.91 -15.91 17.21
N SER A 256 4.94 -16.30 18.05
CA SER A 256 3.63 -16.76 17.56
C SER A 256 2.89 -15.64 16.86
N ILE A 257 2.78 -14.47 17.49
CA ILE A 257 2.12 -13.29 16.93
C ILE A 257 2.82 -12.83 15.65
N SER A 258 4.14 -12.73 15.67
CA SER A 258 4.94 -12.34 14.49
C SER A 258 4.74 -13.30 13.32
N ARG A 259 4.65 -14.61 13.57
CA ARG A 259 4.39 -15.60 12.51
C ARG A 259 2.99 -15.49 11.91
N GLU A 260 2.00 -15.05 12.67
CA GLU A 260 0.64 -14.81 12.16
C GLU A 260 0.64 -13.61 11.20
N TYR A 261 1.26 -12.48 11.57
CA TYR A 261 1.46 -11.35 10.64
C TYR A 261 2.22 -11.76 9.38
N ARG A 262 3.33 -12.50 9.56
CA ARG A 262 4.13 -12.99 8.45
C ARG A 262 3.33 -13.89 7.50
N SER A 263 2.41 -14.70 8.04
CA SER A 263 1.55 -15.57 7.24
C SER A 263 0.55 -14.75 6.41
N ALA A 264 -0.05 -13.71 6.99
CA ALA A 264 -0.94 -12.80 6.26
C ALA A 264 -0.20 -12.07 5.11
N LEU A 265 1.01 -11.55 5.39
CA LEU A 265 1.87 -10.90 4.38
C LEU A 265 2.25 -11.86 3.25
N LEU A 266 2.64 -13.09 3.58
CA LEU A 266 3.00 -14.09 2.57
C LEU A 266 1.80 -14.46 1.69
N HIS A 267 0.64 -14.70 2.30
CA HIS A 267 -0.59 -15.00 1.58
C HIS A 267 -0.97 -13.87 0.61
N CYS A 268 -0.90 -12.61 1.08
CA CYS A 268 -1.11 -11.45 0.22
C CYS A 268 -0.13 -11.41 -0.95
N ALA A 269 1.16 -11.64 -0.68
CA ALA A 269 2.16 -11.64 -1.74
C ALA A 269 1.92 -12.75 -2.77
N GLU A 270 1.57 -13.97 -2.35
CA GLU A 270 1.29 -15.09 -3.25
C GLU A 270 0.06 -14.83 -4.13
N GLU A 271 -1.01 -14.25 -3.58
CA GLU A 271 -2.26 -13.99 -4.29
C GLU A 271 -2.17 -12.82 -5.28
N VAL A 272 -1.44 -11.74 -4.95
CA VAL A 272 -1.25 -10.61 -5.89
C VAL A 272 -0.47 -11.06 -7.13
N GLY A 273 0.53 -11.94 -6.95
CA GLY A 273 1.38 -12.42 -8.03
C GLY A 273 2.26 -11.32 -8.68
N GLY A 274 3.17 -11.72 -9.58
CA GLY A 274 4.03 -10.79 -10.33
C GLY A 274 5.53 -10.97 -10.07
N GLU A 275 6.36 -10.54 -11.04
CA GLU A 275 7.82 -10.63 -10.96
C GLU A 275 8.44 -9.60 -10.00
N GLU A 276 7.81 -8.43 -9.84
CA GLU A 276 8.20 -7.33 -8.94
C GLU A 276 7.20 -7.21 -7.78
N ASN A 277 7.18 -8.22 -6.92
CA ASN A 277 6.18 -8.30 -5.87
C ASN A 277 6.59 -7.46 -4.64
N ILE A 278 6.14 -6.21 -4.59
CA ILE A 278 6.33 -5.29 -3.45
C ILE A 278 5.91 -5.95 -2.13
N HIS A 279 4.84 -6.75 -2.12
CA HIS A 279 4.37 -7.44 -0.92
C HIS A 279 5.30 -8.59 -0.48
N MET A 280 6.04 -9.20 -1.41
CA MET A 280 7.10 -10.15 -1.05
C MET A 280 8.25 -9.43 -0.32
N ARG A 281 8.53 -8.17 -0.69
CA ARG A 281 9.50 -7.33 0.03
C ARG A 281 8.99 -7.04 1.44
N ASP A 282 7.71 -6.72 1.63
CA ASP A 282 7.10 -6.51 2.96
C ASP A 282 7.24 -7.75 3.86
N PHE A 283 6.90 -8.93 3.33
CA PHE A 283 7.10 -10.21 4.02
C PHE A 283 8.57 -10.43 4.41
N THR A 284 9.49 -10.13 3.50
CA THR A 284 10.93 -10.30 3.72
C THR A 284 11.43 -9.34 4.81
N ILE A 285 10.98 -8.08 4.81
CA ILE A 285 11.30 -7.08 5.84
C ILE A 285 10.77 -7.56 7.20
N TRP A 286 9.51 -8.00 7.28
CA TRP A 286 8.93 -8.51 8.52
C TRP A 286 9.74 -9.70 9.07
N SER A 287 10.06 -10.67 8.21
CA SER A 287 10.83 -11.86 8.61
C SER A 287 12.25 -11.52 9.09
N LEU A 288 12.88 -10.50 8.51
CA LEU A 288 14.19 -10.03 8.97
C LEU A 288 14.05 -9.34 10.32
N PHE A 289 13.02 -8.50 10.49
CA PHE A 289 12.74 -7.84 11.76
C PHE A 289 12.53 -8.86 12.88
N GLU A 290 11.72 -9.90 12.63
CA GLU A 290 11.53 -11.03 13.56
C GLU A 290 12.88 -11.67 13.94
N THR A 291 13.75 -11.88 12.95
CA THR A 291 15.07 -12.50 13.14
C THR A 291 15.99 -11.63 13.99
N MET A 292 15.98 -10.32 13.77
CA MET A 292 16.88 -9.38 14.46
C MET A 292 16.38 -9.00 15.86
N PHE A 293 15.06 -8.84 16.05
CA PHE A 293 14.49 -8.26 17.28
C PHE A 293 13.73 -9.27 18.14
N PHE A 294 13.09 -10.29 17.56
CA PHE A 294 12.25 -11.22 18.31
C PHE A 294 12.92 -12.58 18.60
N LYS A 295 13.92 -12.97 17.81
CA LYS A 295 14.69 -14.24 17.97
C LYS A 295 16.07 -14.07 18.61
N GLN A 296 16.44 -12.86 19.03
CA GLN A 296 17.82 -12.58 19.45
C GLN A 296 18.25 -13.44 20.65
N GLY A 297 19.44 -14.06 20.54
CA GLY A 297 20.18 -14.60 21.69
C GLY A 297 20.26 -16.13 21.80
N ASP A 298 19.53 -16.89 20.99
CA ASP A 298 19.55 -18.36 21.06
C ASP A 298 20.58 -19.01 20.12
N THR A 299 20.99 -18.30 19.07
CA THR A 299 21.87 -18.80 18.00
C THR A 299 22.84 -17.73 17.50
N PRO A 300 23.96 -18.12 16.88
CA PRO A 300 24.83 -17.18 16.18
C PRO A 300 24.09 -16.51 15.01
N ILE A 301 24.22 -15.19 14.89
CA ILE A 301 23.55 -14.38 13.86
C ILE A 301 23.81 -14.87 12.42
N CYS A 302 24.97 -15.44 12.13
CA CYS A 302 25.22 -16.05 10.83
C CYS A 302 24.23 -17.18 10.51
N LEU A 303 23.91 -18.03 11.49
CA LEU A 303 22.92 -19.09 11.32
C LEU A 303 21.50 -18.54 11.20
N ASP A 304 21.20 -17.49 11.95
CA ASP A 304 19.89 -16.83 11.88
C ASP A 304 19.63 -16.17 10.52
N LEU A 305 20.65 -15.50 9.94
CA LEU A 305 20.56 -14.95 8.58
C LEU A 305 20.43 -16.04 7.51
N ILE A 306 21.11 -17.18 7.70
CA ILE A 306 20.94 -18.36 6.83
C ILE A 306 19.50 -18.88 6.93
N SER A 307 18.98 -19.08 8.14
CA SER A 307 17.59 -19.50 8.34
C SER A 307 16.61 -18.51 7.73
N TRP A 308 16.84 -17.22 7.90
CA TRP A 308 16.06 -16.15 7.27
C TRP A 308 16.08 -16.26 5.74
N GLY A 309 17.23 -16.39 5.10
CA GLY A 309 17.32 -16.58 3.65
C GLY A 309 16.63 -17.86 3.16
N MET A 310 16.70 -18.94 3.94
CA MET A 310 16.01 -20.19 3.64
C MET A 310 14.49 -20.03 3.65
N GLU A 311 13.95 -19.23 4.56
CA GLU A 311 12.50 -18.97 4.67
C GLU A 311 12.02 -17.89 3.70
N SER A 312 12.81 -16.83 3.50
CA SER A 312 12.33 -15.60 2.85
C SER A 312 12.62 -15.54 1.35
N PHE A 313 13.66 -16.23 0.87
CA PHE A 313 14.07 -16.17 -0.54
C PHE A 313 13.26 -17.15 -1.42
N THR A 314 11.94 -17.01 -1.42
CA THR A 314 10.99 -17.87 -2.17
C THR A 314 11.24 -17.88 -3.68
N PHE A 315 11.92 -16.86 -4.21
CA PHE A 315 12.35 -16.84 -5.60
C PHE A 315 13.34 -17.98 -5.95
N ILE A 316 14.14 -18.44 -4.98
CA ILE A 316 15.05 -19.58 -5.17
C ILE A 316 14.23 -20.84 -5.41
N ASP A 317 13.12 -21.04 -4.69
CA ASP A 317 12.23 -22.18 -4.90
C ASP A 317 11.59 -22.15 -6.31
N ARG A 318 11.22 -20.96 -6.79
CA ARG A 318 10.74 -20.79 -8.18
C ARG A 318 11.82 -21.14 -9.21
N LEU A 319 13.08 -20.74 -8.98
CA LEU A 319 14.21 -21.11 -9.85
C LEU A 319 14.46 -22.63 -9.84
N VAL A 320 14.43 -23.26 -8.66
CA VAL A 320 14.56 -24.72 -8.50
C VAL A 320 13.46 -25.46 -9.26
N GLN A 321 12.21 -25.00 -9.13
CA GLN A 321 11.08 -25.58 -9.85
C GLN A 321 11.25 -25.43 -11.37
N LYS A 322 11.65 -24.24 -11.83
CA LYS A 322 11.89 -23.96 -13.25
C LYS A 322 12.99 -24.85 -13.83
N ALA A 323 14.15 -24.92 -13.17
CA ALA A 323 15.26 -25.75 -13.62
C ALA A 323 14.89 -27.25 -13.61
N SER A 324 14.15 -27.69 -12.60
CA SER A 324 13.66 -29.08 -12.53
C SER A 324 12.70 -29.41 -13.69
N ASN A 325 11.84 -28.46 -14.09
CA ASN A 325 10.94 -28.64 -15.23
C ASN A 325 11.71 -28.69 -16.56
N GLU A 326 12.68 -27.78 -16.77
CA GLU A 326 13.53 -27.78 -17.97
C GLU A 326 14.28 -29.11 -18.14
N LEU A 327 14.76 -29.69 -17.02
CA LEU A 327 15.43 -31.01 -17.00
C LEU A 327 14.47 -32.18 -17.32
N LEU A 328 13.18 -32.05 -16.99
CA LEU A 328 12.16 -33.04 -17.36
C LEU A 328 11.76 -32.95 -18.84
N GLU A 329 11.95 -31.77 -19.46
CA GLU A 329 11.68 -31.49 -20.87
C GLU A 329 12.89 -31.82 -21.78
N ASP A 330 13.77 -32.73 -21.35
CA ASP A 330 14.98 -33.20 -22.07
C ASP A 330 16.08 -32.13 -22.30
N THR A 331 16.07 -31.02 -21.56
CA THR A 331 17.22 -30.09 -21.54
C THR A 331 18.43 -30.78 -20.90
N LYS A 332 19.63 -30.62 -21.50
CA LYS A 332 20.84 -31.24 -20.95
C LYS A 332 21.20 -30.64 -19.59
N VAL A 333 21.73 -31.48 -18.70
CA VAL A 333 22.25 -31.04 -17.40
C VAL A 333 23.38 -30.03 -17.64
N GLY A 334 23.25 -28.83 -17.08
CA GLY A 334 24.18 -27.73 -17.27
C GLY A 334 23.71 -26.64 -18.23
N ASP A 335 22.63 -26.85 -18.97
CA ASP A 335 22.05 -25.84 -19.88
C ASP A 335 20.90 -25.06 -19.20
N GLY A 336 20.34 -24.08 -19.91
CA GLY A 336 19.15 -23.34 -19.46
C GLY A 336 19.40 -22.53 -18.18
N CYS A 337 18.46 -22.59 -17.23
CA CYS A 337 18.59 -21.89 -15.95
C CYS A 337 19.34 -22.69 -14.86
N TYR A 338 19.97 -23.82 -15.23
CA TYR A 338 20.63 -24.74 -14.29
C TYR A 338 21.70 -24.04 -13.43
N TRP A 339 22.73 -23.42 -14.04
CA TRP A 339 23.81 -22.79 -13.28
C TRP A 339 23.37 -21.55 -12.51
N LYS A 340 22.39 -20.80 -13.04
CA LYS A 340 21.76 -19.69 -12.31
C LYS A 340 21.11 -20.22 -11.03
N THR A 341 20.43 -21.36 -11.11
CA THR A 341 19.79 -22.02 -9.96
C THR A 341 20.82 -22.51 -8.95
N VAL A 342 21.86 -23.23 -9.40
CA VAL A 342 22.94 -23.71 -8.52
C VAL A 342 23.66 -22.56 -7.80
N CYS A 343 23.93 -21.46 -8.51
CA CYS A 343 24.55 -20.28 -7.92
C CYS A 343 23.65 -19.61 -6.86
N ASN A 344 22.36 -19.44 -7.15
CA ASN A 344 21.40 -18.90 -6.17
C ASN A 344 21.19 -19.82 -4.96
N LEU A 345 21.23 -21.15 -5.15
CA LEU A 345 21.22 -22.11 -4.05
C LEU A 345 22.43 -21.96 -3.15
N LEU A 346 23.62 -21.74 -3.72
CA LEU A 346 24.85 -21.47 -2.94
C LEU A 346 24.76 -20.14 -2.19
N ILE A 347 24.30 -19.07 -2.84
CA ILE A 347 24.11 -17.73 -2.24
C ILE A 347 23.08 -17.77 -1.10
N GLY A 348 21.99 -18.50 -1.27
CA GLY A 348 21.00 -18.72 -0.22
C GLY A 348 21.41 -19.74 0.85
N CYS A 349 22.65 -20.23 0.85
CA CYS A 349 23.17 -21.26 1.75
C CYS A 349 22.36 -22.59 1.76
N ARG A 350 21.66 -22.90 0.67
CA ARG A 350 20.83 -24.11 0.48
C ARG A 350 21.68 -25.31 0.03
N PHE A 351 22.67 -25.68 0.83
CA PHE A 351 23.75 -26.58 0.38
C PHE A 351 23.27 -27.99 0.02
N ASP A 352 22.29 -28.55 0.73
CA ASP A 352 21.74 -29.88 0.41
C ASP A 352 21.14 -29.92 -1.00
N THR A 353 20.29 -28.96 -1.33
CA THR A 353 19.69 -28.85 -2.68
C THR A 353 20.74 -28.51 -3.73
N CYS A 354 21.76 -27.71 -3.38
CA CYS A 354 22.90 -27.43 -4.26
C CYS A 354 23.67 -28.72 -4.60
N ILE A 355 23.94 -29.56 -3.60
CA ILE A 355 24.59 -30.87 -3.75
C ILE A 355 23.74 -31.79 -4.64
N ASP A 356 22.43 -31.83 -4.43
CA ASP A 356 21.51 -32.64 -5.24
C ASP A 356 21.57 -32.28 -6.74
N PHE A 357 21.56 -30.99 -7.07
CA PHE A 357 21.74 -30.53 -8.45
C PHE A 357 23.13 -30.93 -8.97
N LEU A 358 24.19 -30.58 -8.25
CA LEU A 358 25.57 -30.87 -8.67
C LEU A 358 25.84 -32.36 -8.90
N ASN A 359 25.23 -33.25 -8.11
CA ASN A 359 25.32 -34.70 -8.30
C ASN A 359 24.69 -35.20 -9.61
N MET A 360 23.90 -34.39 -10.30
CA MET A 360 23.38 -34.70 -11.64
C MET A 360 24.47 -34.62 -12.73
N LEU A 361 25.57 -33.90 -12.49
CA LEU A 361 26.73 -33.76 -13.39
C LEU A 361 27.63 -35.00 -13.34
N LYS A 362 27.09 -36.16 -13.75
CA LYS A 362 27.79 -37.44 -13.66
C LYS A 362 29.12 -37.41 -14.42
N GLY A 363 30.21 -37.77 -13.74
CA GLY A 363 31.55 -37.85 -14.30
C GLY A 363 32.35 -36.56 -14.27
N ASP A 364 31.78 -35.47 -13.75
CA ASP A 364 32.51 -34.23 -13.48
C ASP A 364 33.27 -34.33 -12.15
N LYS A 365 34.60 -34.50 -12.25
CA LYS A 365 35.48 -34.62 -11.07
C LYS A 365 35.54 -33.36 -10.23
N ALA A 366 35.36 -32.17 -10.81
CA ALA A 366 35.34 -30.93 -10.05
C ALA A 366 34.05 -30.85 -9.23
N ALA A 367 32.91 -31.19 -9.85
CA ALA A 367 31.63 -31.24 -9.16
C ALA A 367 31.65 -32.26 -8.00
N GLU A 368 32.14 -33.48 -8.22
CA GLU A 368 32.28 -34.51 -7.16
C GLU A 368 33.15 -34.05 -5.99
N ARG A 369 34.25 -33.35 -6.26
CA ARG A 369 35.11 -32.80 -5.18
C ARG A 369 34.39 -31.69 -4.42
N PHE A 370 33.69 -30.82 -5.12
CA PHE A 370 32.98 -29.71 -4.51
C PHE A 370 31.78 -30.20 -3.67
N THR A 371 31.03 -31.19 -4.14
CA THR A 371 29.93 -31.78 -3.35
C THR A 371 30.42 -32.49 -2.10
N ASN A 372 31.56 -33.19 -2.17
CA ASN A 372 32.19 -33.79 -0.99
C ASN A 372 32.62 -32.74 0.05
N LEU A 373 33.15 -31.60 -0.42
CA LEU A 373 33.50 -30.47 0.45
C LEU A 373 32.25 -29.85 1.09
N LEU A 374 31.20 -29.58 0.32
CA LEU A 374 29.95 -29.03 0.87
C LEU A 374 29.31 -29.99 1.88
N SER A 375 29.30 -31.29 1.58
CA SER A 375 28.71 -32.32 2.45
C SER A 375 29.48 -32.52 3.76
N SER A 376 30.74 -32.09 3.83
CA SER A 376 31.56 -32.19 5.04
C SER A 376 31.39 -31.02 5.99
N LEU A 377 30.76 -29.92 5.54
CA LEU A 377 30.40 -28.79 6.40
C LEU A 377 29.25 -29.17 7.33
N ASP A 378 29.36 -28.79 8.60
CA ASP A 378 28.28 -28.92 9.58
C ASP A 378 28.04 -27.56 10.25
N TRP A 379 26.84 -27.01 10.02
CA TRP A 379 26.41 -25.71 10.54
C TRP A 379 26.48 -25.62 12.08
N ASN A 380 26.41 -26.75 12.79
CA ASN A 380 26.54 -26.80 14.25
C ASN A 380 27.95 -26.48 14.76
N TRP A 381 28.93 -26.27 13.86
CA TRP A 381 30.25 -25.76 14.27
C TRP A 381 30.21 -24.30 14.68
N LEU A 382 29.19 -23.54 14.25
CA LEU A 382 29.03 -22.13 14.60
C LEU A 382 28.41 -21.92 15.98
N THR A 383 27.67 -22.90 16.51
CA THR A 383 26.96 -22.78 17.80
C THR A 383 27.86 -22.95 19.02
N ASP A 384 29.10 -23.42 18.83
CA ASP A 384 30.03 -23.76 19.91
C ASP A 384 31.43 -23.25 19.54
N GLU A 385 31.93 -22.29 20.31
CA GLU A 385 33.25 -21.68 20.10
C GLU A 385 34.37 -22.73 20.01
N GLY A 386 34.24 -23.85 20.73
CA GLY A 386 35.21 -24.95 20.70
C GLY A 386 35.26 -25.70 19.35
N LYS A 387 34.26 -25.52 18.48
CA LYS A 387 34.16 -26.14 17.16
C LYS A 387 34.54 -25.20 16.02
N ILE A 388 34.71 -23.90 16.27
CA ILE A 388 35.20 -22.93 15.26
C ILE A 388 36.49 -23.40 14.55
N PRO A 389 37.48 -24.02 15.23
CA PRO A 389 38.67 -24.54 14.54
C PRO A 389 38.38 -25.62 13.48
N LYS A 390 37.24 -26.33 13.58
CA LYS A 390 36.81 -27.28 12.52
C LYS A 390 36.34 -26.53 11.27
N LEU A 391 35.62 -25.43 11.46
CA LEU A 391 35.23 -24.54 10.37
C LEU A 391 36.46 -23.94 9.70
N ASP A 392 37.44 -23.47 10.48
CA ASP A 392 38.70 -22.94 9.94
C ASP A 392 39.47 -23.99 9.14
N ARG A 393 39.50 -25.23 9.64
CA ARG A 393 40.10 -26.35 8.90
C ARG A 393 39.37 -26.64 7.60
N TRP A 394 38.04 -26.59 7.60
CA TRP A 394 37.23 -26.76 6.40
C TRP A 394 37.46 -25.63 5.39
N LYS A 395 37.51 -24.37 5.85
CA LYS A 395 37.88 -23.20 5.01
C LYS A 395 39.30 -23.36 4.45
N HIS A 396 40.24 -23.89 5.24
CA HIS A 396 41.60 -24.15 4.77
C HIS A 396 41.63 -25.25 3.69
N GLU A 397 40.83 -26.31 3.83
CA GLU A 397 40.69 -27.36 2.83
C GLU A 397 40.17 -26.81 1.50
N LEU A 398 39.12 -25.97 1.52
CA LEU A 398 38.62 -25.25 0.35
C LEU A 398 39.75 -24.46 -0.34
N ASN A 399 40.50 -23.67 0.42
CA ASN A 399 41.61 -22.88 -0.10
C ASN A 399 42.76 -23.74 -0.66
N SER A 400 43.02 -24.90 -0.05
CA SER A 400 44.01 -25.86 -0.54
C SER A 400 43.57 -26.46 -1.88
N LEU A 401 42.31 -26.84 -2.01
CA LEU A 401 41.73 -27.34 -3.25
C LEU A 401 41.79 -26.30 -4.37
N LEU A 402 41.43 -25.04 -4.07
CA LEU A 402 41.56 -23.92 -5.00
C LEU A 402 43.01 -23.71 -5.45
N THR A 403 43.96 -23.68 -4.52
CA THR A 403 45.39 -23.49 -4.83
C THR A 403 45.97 -24.63 -5.66
N SER A 404 45.46 -25.85 -5.46
CA SER A 404 45.89 -27.03 -6.22
C SER A 404 45.30 -27.14 -7.63
N GLY A 405 44.42 -26.22 -8.03
CA GLY A 405 43.70 -26.29 -9.30
C GLY A 405 42.67 -27.42 -9.35
N ALA A 406 42.15 -27.85 -8.19
CA ALA A 406 41.28 -29.02 -8.09
C ALA A 406 39.95 -28.89 -8.84
N PHE A 407 39.55 -27.65 -9.17
CA PHE A 407 38.29 -27.31 -9.84
C PHE A 407 38.48 -26.78 -11.27
N ASP A 408 39.72 -26.70 -11.78
CA ASP A 408 40.04 -26.08 -13.07
C ASP A 408 39.40 -26.80 -14.28
N SER A 409 38.97 -28.05 -14.10
CA SER A 409 38.26 -28.82 -15.14
C SER A 409 36.84 -28.33 -15.41
N ASN A 410 36.23 -27.54 -14.51
CA ASN A 410 34.92 -26.92 -14.72
C ASN A 410 34.90 -25.48 -14.17
N ARG A 411 34.83 -24.51 -15.09
CA ARG A 411 34.81 -23.06 -14.78
C ARG A 411 33.66 -22.65 -13.85
N ASN A 412 32.49 -23.28 -13.98
CA ASN A 412 31.34 -22.98 -13.13
C ASN A 412 31.57 -23.46 -11.70
N ILE A 413 32.15 -24.65 -11.52
CA ILE A 413 32.51 -25.14 -10.18
C ILE A 413 33.63 -24.30 -9.56
N LEU A 414 34.63 -23.91 -10.35
CA LEU A 414 35.68 -22.99 -9.90
C LEU A 414 35.08 -21.64 -9.45
N PHE A 415 34.11 -21.10 -10.19
CA PHE A 415 33.38 -19.89 -9.81
C PHE A 415 32.67 -20.07 -8.46
N LEU A 416 31.91 -21.15 -8.28
CA LEU A 416 31.20 -21.46 -7.02
C LEU A 416 32.17 -21.63 -5.84
N ALA A 417 33.30 -22.30 -6.05
CA ALA A 417 34.31 -22.49 -5.02
C ALA A 417 35.00 -21.17 -4.62
N GLN A 418 35.31 -20.31 -5.59
CA GLN A 418 35.86 -18.97 -5.35
C GLN A 418 34.86 -18.03 -4.67
N LEU A 419 33.57 -18.17 -4.99
CA LEU A 419 32.50 -17.45 -4.31
C LEU A 419 32.39 -17.89 -2.84
N LEU A 420 32.39 -19.20 -2.59
CA LEU A 420 32.33 -19.78 -1.24
C LEU A 420 33.58 -19.49 -0.39
N SER A 421 34.74 -19.25 -1.03
CA SER A 421 35.95 -18.85 -0.31
C SER A 421 35.94 -17.37 0.10
N GLY A 422 34.90 -16.60 -0.26
CA GLY A 422 34.80 -15.17 0.04
C GLY A 422 35.67 -14.27 -0.84
N SER A 423 36.03 -14.73 -2.05
CA SER A 423 36.86 -13.95 -2.97
C SER A 423 36.11 -12.69 -3.44
N GLN A 424 36.67 -11.52 -3.13
CA GLN A 424 36.04 -10.21 -3.40
C GLN A 424 35.60 -10.06 -4.87
N LYS A 425 36.45 -10.45 -5.82
CA LYS A 425 36.16 -10.40 -7.25
C LYS A 425 34.92 -11.22 -7.64
N TYR A 426 34.73 -12.37 -7.00
CA TYR A 426 33.62 -13.28 -7.34
C TYR A 426 32.33 -12.87 -6.62
N LEU A 427 32.44 -12.29 -5.42
CA LEU A 427 31.32 -11.63 -4.73
C LEU A 427 30.79 -10.44 -5.55
N GLU A 428 31.68 -9.57 -6.06
CA GLU A 428 31.31 -8.45 -6.96
C GLU A 428 30.65 -8.96 -8.25
N ARG A 429 31.14 -10.07 -8.81
CA ARG A 429 30.54 -10.68 -10.00
C ARG A 429 29.16 -11.27 -9.71
N ALA A 430 28.96 -11.87 -8.53
CA ALA A 430 27.66 -12.37 -8.11
C ALA A 430 26.66 -11.23 -7.87
N ALA A 431 27.11 -10.14 -7.23
CA ALA A 431 26.34 -8.92 -7.01
C ALA A 431 25.80 -8.31 -8.31
N SER A 432 26.63 -8.22 -9.35
CA SER A 432 26.28 -7.58 -10.62
C SER A 432 25.47 -8.47 -11.58
N ASN A 433 25.62 -9.81 -11.52
CA ASN A 433 25.10 -10.68 -12.58
C ASN A 433 24.10 -11.76 -12.11
N ILE A 434 24.01 -12.03 -10.80
CA ILE A 434 23.26 -13.18 -10.29
C ILE A 434 22.05 -12.73 -9.46
N VAL A 435 22.28 -11.80 -8.54
CA VAL A 435 21.26 -11.29 -7.62
C VAL A 435 20.80 -9.90 -8.05
N ASN A 436 19.54 -9.58 -7.76
CA ASN A 436 18.96 -8.26 -8.07
C ASN A 436 19.04 -7.28 -6.90
N GLU A 437 19.24 -7.79 -5.69
CA GLU A 437 19.17 -7.03 -4.45
C GLU A 437 20.36 -7.39 -3.59
N TRP A 438 20.98 -6.40 -2.96
CA TRP A 438 22.20 -6.60 -2.16
C TRP A 438 21.95 -7.52 -0.96
N TRP A 439 20.77 -7.43 -0.34
CA TRP A 439 20.41 -8.20 0.85
C TRP A 439 20.21 -9.70 0.56
N HIS A 440 20.04 -10.11 -0.70
CA HIS A 440 20.10 -11.54 -1.09
C HIS A 440 21.46 -12.17 -0.83
N LEU A 441 22.55 -11.36 -0.81
CA LEU A 441 23.90 -11.86 -0.54
C LEU A 441 24.19 -12.03 0.95
N MET A 442 23.44 -11.36 1.83
CA MET A 442 23.79 -11.27 3.26
C MET A 442 24.05 -12.62 3.94
N PRO A 443 23.24 -13.68 3.74
CA PRO A 443 23.50 -14.97 4.39
C PRO A 443 24.87 -15.56 4.04
N LEU A 444 25.21 -15.58 2.74
CA LEU A 444 26.51 -16.05 2.27
C LEU A 444 27.62 -15.08 2.64
N TYR A 445 27.40 -13.77 2.49
CA TYR A 445 28.39 -12.73 2.74
C TYR A 445 28.88 -12.78 4.19
N THR A 446 27.95 -12.84 5.15
CA THR A 446 28.27 -13.01 6.57
C THR A 446 29.06 -14.31 6.78
N PHE A 447 28.62 -15.44 6.24
CA PHE A 447 29.31 -16.72 6.40
C PHE A 447 30.77 -16.72 5.89
N VAL A 448 31.00 -16.13 4.71
CA VAL A 448 32.33 -16.16 4.08
C VAL A 448 33.28 -15.10 4.64
N LYS A 449 32.77 -13.93 5.04
CA LYS A 449 33.58 -12.83 5.58
C LYS A 449 33.83 -12.97 7.07
N ASP A 450 32.78 -13.18 7.85
CA ASP A 450 32.87 -13.35 9.30
C ASP A 450 31.68 -14.15 9.86
N ALA A 451 31.83 -15.48 9.87
CA ALA A 451 30.77 -16.38 10.33
C ALA A 451 30.53 -16.30 11.85
N ALA A 452 31.47 -15.72 12.61
CA ALA A 452 31.40 -15.59 14.06
C ALA A 452 31.09 -14.15 14.51
N VAL A 453 30.72 -13.26 13.56
CA VAL A 453 30.37 -11.87 13.86
C VAL A 453 29.28 -11.80 14.94
N PRO A 454 29.43 -10.97 15.98
CA PRO A 454 28.39 -10.77 16.97
C PRO A 454 27.29 -9.83 16.44
N TYR A 455 26.08 -9.93 17.01
CA TYR A 455 24.91 -9.15 16.58
C TYR A 455 25.15 -7.63 16.50
N ASN A 456 25.89 -7.06 17.46
CA ASN A 456 26.19 -5.62 17.53
C ASN A 456 27.19 -5.14 16.47
N GLU A 457 27.94 -6.05 15.84
CA GLU A 457 28.92 -5.75 14.78
C GLU A 457 28.41 -6.11 13.38
N LEU A 458 27.23 -6.74 13.28
CA LEU A 458 26.62 -7.08 11.99
C LEU A 458 26.40 -5.85 11.11
N GLY A 459 26.06 -4.71 11.69
CA GLY A 459 25.83 -3.47 10.93
C GLY A 459 27.01 -3.08 10.04
N SER A 460 28.25 -3.22 10.53
CA SER A 460 29.45 -2.97 9.71
C SER A 460 29.55 -3.93 8.53
N VAL A 461 29.26 -5.22 8.74
CA VAL A 461 29.28 -6.24 7.69
C VAL A 461 28.20 -5.97 6.64
N ALA A 462 27.00 -5.56 7.07
CA ALA A 462 25.91 -5.20 6.17
C ALA A 462 26.25 -3.97 5.31
N VAL A 463 26.83 -2.92 5.89
CA VAL A 463 27.31 -1.74 5.16
C VAL A 463 28.38 -2.13 4.14
N GLU A 464 29.34 -2.98 4.53
CA GLU A 464 30.37 -3.47 3.61
C GLU A 464 29.75 -4.24 2.43
N CYS A 465 28.79 -5.12 2.69
CA CYS A 465 28.08 -5.89 1.66
C CYS A 465 27.32 -4.97 0.69
N ARG A 466 26.56 -4.00 1.21
CA ARG A 466 25.81 -3.04 0.38
C ARG A 466 26.75 -2.20 -0.49
N ASN A 467 27.81 -1.65 0.09
CA ASN A 467 28.76 -0.82 -0.65
C ASN A 467 29.45 -1.61 -1.75
N MET A 468 29.88 -2.85 -1.47
CA MET A 468 30.44 -3.75 -2.47
C MET A 468 29.46 -4.00 -3.62
N PHE A 469 28.18 -4.22 -3.31
CA PHE A 469 27.13 -4.44 -4.31
C PHE A 469 26.92 -3.20 -5.20
N LEU A 470 26.79 -2.01 -4.60
CA LEU A 470 26.61 -0.75 -5.32
C LEU A 470 27.82 -0.42 -6.19
N GLU A 471 29.03 -0.64 -5.69
CA GLU A 471 30.27 -0.48 -6.48
C GLU A 471 30.31 -1.45 -7.66
N ALA A 472 29.88 -2.70 -7.48
CA ALA A 472 29.82 -3.69 -8.55
C ALA A 472 28.84 -3.27 -9.65
N LEU A 473 27.66 -2.75 -9.28
CA LEU A 473 26.68 -2.22 -10.22
C LEU A 473 27.23 -1.00 -10.98
N ARG A 474 27.90 -0.07 -10.28
CA ARG A 474 28.52 1.12 -10.88
C ARG A 474 29.57 0.76 -11.92
N LYS A 475 30.37 -0.29 -11.67
CA LYS A 475 31.37 -0.80 -12.63
C LYS A 475 30.73 -1.41 -13.88
N GLN A 476 29.56 -2.03 -13.75
CA GLN A 476 28.87 -2.69 -14.86
C GLN A 476 28.14 -1.69 -15.77
N ASN A 477 27.54 -0.65 -15.19
CA ASN A 477 26.75 0.36 -15.91
C ASN A 477 27.28 1.78 -15.65
N PRO A 478 28.44 2.16 -16.22
CA PRO A 478 29.04 3.48 -16.00
C PRO A 478 28.20 4.64 -16.57
N GLU A 479 27.25 4.38 -17.47
CA GLU A 479 26.36 5.38 -18.07
C GLU A 479 25.13 5.72 -17.22
N ASN A 480 24.80 4.92 -16.19
CA ASN A 480 23.65 5.11 -15.30
C ASN A 480 24.09 5.55 -13.88
N GLN A 481 25.17 6.33 -13.77
CA GLN A 481 25.70 6.78 -12.47
C GLN A 481 24.66 7.56 -11.65
N ASP A 482 23.85 8.39 -12.32
CA ASP A 482 22.82 9.21 -11.66
C ASP A 482 21.75 8.34 -10.97
N GLU A 483 21.35 7.19 -11.54
CA GLU A 483 20.38 6.27 -10.92
C GLU A 483 20.94 5.55 -9.68
N VAL A 484 22.24 5.26 -9.66
CA VAL A 484 22.91 4.61 -8.52
C VAL A 484 23.11 5.59 -7.37
N GLU A 485 23.39 6.87 -7.67
CA GLU A 485 23.47 7.94 -6.66
C GLU A 485 22.10 8.22 -6.03
N ASP A 486 21.01 8.22 -6.81
CA ASP A 486 19.65 8.33 -6.27
C ASP A 486 19.30 7.15 -5.34
N THR A 487 19.75 5.93 -5.67
CA THR A 487 19.56 4.72 -4.84
C THR A 487 20.40 4.76 -3.54
N GLU A 488 21.53 5.47 -3.54
CA GLU A 488 22.36 5.66 -2.34
C GLU A 488 21.68 6.57 -1.30
N GLY A 489 20.91 7.55 -1.76
CA GLY A 489 20.17 8.50 -0.93
C GLY A 489 18.79 8.04 -0.45
N GLU A 490 18.22 6.99 -1.06
CA GLU A 490 16.92 6.43 -0.65
C GLU A 490 17.03 5.63 0.65
N PHE A 491 15.98 5.68 1.49
CA PHE A 491 15.91 4.91 2.72
C PHE A 491 15.90 3.39 2.43
N ASP A 492 16.86 2.67 3.02
CA ASP A 492 17.00 1.22 2.87
C ASP A 492 16.55 0.48 4.14
N PRO A 493 15.34 -0.11 4.16
CA PRO A 493 14.79 -0.76 5.35
C PRO A 493 15.63 -1.97 5.79
N PHE A 494 16.25 -2.71 4.86
CA PHE A 494 17.07 -3.88 5.20
C PHE A 494 18.36 -3.44 5.89
N LEU A 495 19.03 -2.43 5.34
CA LEU A 495 20.26 -1.90 5.93
C LEU A 495 19.98 -1.34 7.32
N SER A 496 18.88 -0.61 7.47
CA SER A 496 18.53 0.00 8.73
C SER A 496 18.19 -1.03 9.82
N ILE A 497 17.47 -2.10 9.48
CA ILE A 497 17.21 -3.24 10.38
C ILE A 497 18.52 -3.95 10.77
N LEU A 498 19.41 -4.22 9.81
CA LEU A 498 20.69 -4.91 10.06
C LEU A 498 21.68 -4.06 10.88
N CYS A 499 21.60 -2.74 10.77
CA CYS A 499 22.49 -1.83 11.48
C CYS A 499 22.15 -1.64 12.96
N MET A 500 20.91 -1.95 13.39
CA MET A 500 20.45 -1.95 14.79
C MET A 500 21.07 -0.85 15.68
N LYS A 501 21.09 0.40 15.20
CA LYS A 501 21.77 1.50 15.91
C LYS A 501 20.89 2.69 16.23
N ASP A 502 19.67 2.75 15.70
CA ASP A 502 18.76 3.84 16.00
C ASP A 502 17.30 3.41 15.81
N ILE A 503 16.47 3.80 16.77
CA ILE A 503 15.02 3.64 16.74
C ILE A 503 14.39 4.58 15.70
N SER A 504 15.09 5.66 15.30
CA SER A 504 14.67 6.53 14.18
C SER A 504 14.50 5.77 12.86
N VAL A 505 15.15 4.61 12.70
CA VAL A 505 14.92 3.67 11.60
C VAL A 505 13.46 3.23 11.52
N LEU A 506 12.82 2.99 12.67
CA LEU A 506 11.42 2.57 12.74
C LEU A 506 10.48 3.70 12.30
N GLN A 507 10.87 4.96 12.50
CA GLN A 507 10.14 6.10 11.92
C GLN A 507 10.26 6.10 10.39
N ASN A 508 11.40 5.75 9.82
CA ASN A 508 11.56 5.79 8.35
C ASN A 508 10.94 4.59 7.62
N LEU A 509 10.53 3.53 8.34
CA LEU A 509 9.69 2.44 7.81
C LEU A 509 8.26 2.91 7.42
N ILE A 510 7.92 4.20 7.63
CA ILE A 510 6.64 4.85 7.28
C ILE A 510 6.18 4.61 5.84
N THR A 511 7.09 4.34 4.89
CA THR A 511 6.72 4.15 3.48
C THR A 511 5.71 3.03 3.25
N ASN A 512 5.61 2.06 4.17
CA ASN A 512 4.52 1.10 4.21
C ASN A 512 3.70 1.25 5.52
N PRO A 513 2.46 1.79 5.45
CA PRO A 513 1.71 2.16 6.64
C PRO A 513 1.26 0.96 7.48
N TRP A 514 0.95 -0.18 6.87
CA TRP A 514 0.60 -1.38 7.66
C TRP A 514 1.83 -2.05 8.26
N LEU A 515 3.00 -1.96 7.64
CA LEU A 515 4.20 -2.61 8.17
C LEU A 515 4.72 -1.90 9.43
N SER A 516 4.89 -0.59 9.36
CA SER A 516 5.47 0.22 10.44
C SER A 516 4.63 0.20 11.71
N VAL A 517 3.31 0.39 11.58
CA VAL A 517 2.35 0.36 12.71
C VAL A 517 2.43 -0.94 13.47
N HIS A 518 2.33 -2.08 12.78
CA HIS A 518 2.24 -3.38 13.44
C HIS A 518 3.59 -3.86 13.98
N LEU A 519 4.72 -3.53 13.34
CA LEU A 519 6.04 -3.84 13.86
C LEU A 519 6.31 -3.09 15.18
N ILE A 520 6.06 -1.79 15.20
CA ILE A 520 6.31 -0.96 16.39
C ILE A 520 5.34 -1.33 17.51
N ASP A 521 4.07 -1.54 17.19
CA ASP A 521 3.08 -2.00 18.17
C ASP A 521 3.51 -3.33 18.80
N THR A 522 3.84 -4.34 17.98
CA THR A 522 4.28 -5.64 18.46
C THR A 522 5.53 -5.52 19.33
N LEU A 523 6.52 -4.73 18.89
CA LEU A 523 7.76 -4.48 19.65
C LEU A 523 7.45 -3.88 21.04
N MET A 524 6.52 -2.94 21.12
CA MET A 524 6.09 -2.33 22.38
C MET A 524 5.38 -3.31 23.32
N HIS A 525 4.84 -4.41 22.81
CA HIS A 525 4.15 -5.45 23.57
C HIS A 525 5.07 -6.56 24.09
N THR A 526 6.32 -6.61 23.65
CA THR A 526 7.34 -7.56 24.12
C THR A 526 7.95 -7.18 25.48
N ASP A 527 8.73 -8.10 26.07
CA ASP A 527 9.57 -7.87 27.24
C ASP A 527 10.95 -7.24 26.91
N SER A 528 11.15 -6.78 25.66
CA SER A 528 12.42 -6.20 25.20
C SER A 528 12.74 -4.83 25.81
N GLU A 529 13.99 -4.40 25.67
CA GLU A 529 14.45 -3.07 26.09
C GLU A 529 13.73 -1.91 25.37
N TYR A 530 13.11 -2.19 24.23
CA TYR A 530 12.37 -1.23 23.43
C TYR A 530 10.95 -0.95 23.95
N SER A 531 10.42 -1.82 24.81
CA SER A 531 9.01 -1.78 25.26
C SER A 531 8.58 -0.53 26.02
N ASN A 532 9.54 0.23 26.58
CA ASN A 532 9.28 1.41 27.41
C ASN A 532 10.04 2.65 26.94
N VAL A 533 10.50 2.69 25.69
CA VAL A 533 11.18 3.87 25.13
C VAL A 533 10.14 4.97 24.85
N PRO A 534 10.19 6.13 25.51
CA PRO A 534 9.16 7.18 25.35
C PRO A 534 8.97 7.63 23.90
N ALA A 535 10.07 7.80 23.16
CA ALA A 535 10.01 8.15 21.74
C ALA A 535 9.26 7.11 20.90
N LEU A 536 9.37 5.81 21.22
CA LEU A 536 8.62 4.76 20.50
C LEU A 536 7.13 4.83 20.76
N ILE A 537 6.72 5.20 21.98
CA ILE A 537 5.31 5.38 22.33
C ILE A 537 4.72 6.51 21.49
N GLU A 538 5.40 7.65 21.42
CA GLU A 538 4.95 8.81 20.63
C GLU A 538 4.87 8.47 19.13
N ILE A 539 5.88 7.78 18.60
CA ILE A 539 5.90 7.33 17.20
C ILE A 539 4.75 6.36 16.94
N ARG A 540 4.55 5.38 17.83
CA ARG A 540 3.48 4.39 17.70
C ARG A 540 2.13 5.07 17.61
N ASP A 541 1.83 5.98 18.54
CA ASP A 541 0.52 6.62 18.60
C ASP A 541 0.30 7.51 17.37
N LEU A 542 1.32 8.23 16.90
CA LEU A 542 1.27 8.98 15.64
C LEU A 542 0.93 8.06 14.46
N LEU A 543 1.66 6.97 14.27
CA LEU A 543 1.45 6.04 13.17
C LEU A 543 0.10 5.36 13.22
N LEU A 544 -0.35 4.95 14.42
CA LEU A 544 -1.64 4.30 14.62
C LEU A 544 -2.78 5.27 14.32
N MET A 545 -2.64 6.56 14.70
CA MET A 545 -3.60 7.61 14.36
C MET A 545 -3.66 7.88 12.85
N GLU A 546 -2.51 8.05 12.19
CA GLU A 546 -2.44 8.28 10.76
C GLU A 546 -2.99 7.09 9.96
N TYR A 547 -2.65 5.88 10.38
CA TYR A 547 -3.13 4.66 9.74
C TYR A 547 -4.63 4.44 9.94
N GLY A 548 -5.14 4.63 11.17
CA GLY A 548 -6.57 4.57 11.47
C GLY A 548 -7.38 5.59 10.66
N SER A 549 -6.93 6.85 10.63
CA SER A 549 -7.47 7.90 9.74
C SER A 549 -7.48 7.44 8.28
N GLY A 550 -6.32 6.99 7.79
CA GLY A 550 -6.15 6.62 6.39
C GLY A 550 -7.07 5.48 5.96
N LEU A 551 -7.35 4.52 6.84
CA LEU A 551 -8.31 3.44 6.60
C LEU A 551 -9.75 3.96 6.49
N ILE A 552 -10.16 4.88 7.37
CA ILE A 552 -11.51 5.48 7.32
C ILE A 552 -11.69 6.29 6.04
N GLU A 553 -10.71 7.12 5.69
CA GLU A 553 -10.77 8.04 4.54
C GLU A 553 -10.68 7.32 3.18
N ASN A 554 -9.80 6.30 3.08
CA ASN A 554 -9.39 5.74 1.79
C ASN A 554 -9.90 4.32 1.53
N SER A 555 -10.65 3.72 2.46
CA SER A 555 -11.14 2.33 2.32
C SER A 555 -12.55 2.14 2.86
N CYS A 556 -13.15 0.98 2.61
CA CYS A 556 -14.40 0.57 3.25
C CYS A 556 -14.19 -0.04 4.64
N LEU A 557 -12.96 -0.03 5.17
CA LEU A 557 -12.57 -0.63 6.45
C LEU A 557 -12.65 0.39 7.59
N TRP A 558 -13.69 1.22 7.60
CA TRP A 558 -13.85 2.27 8.60
C TRP A 558 -13.97 1.71 10.02
N GLU A 559 -14.58 0.53 10.21
CA GLU A 559 -14.68 -0.14 11.51
C GLU A 559 -13.29 -0.49 12.06
N VAL A 560 -12.43 -1.04 11.19
CA VAL A 560 -11.03 -1.37 11.50
C VAL A 560 -10.25 -0.10 11.82
N GLY A 561 -10.41 0.95 11.01
CA GLY A 561 -9.79 2.25 11.25
C GLY A 561 -10.22 2.89 12.57
N ALA A 562 -11.51 2.82 12.90
CA ALA A 562 -12.05 3.32 14.16
C ALA A 562 -11.46 2.56 15.36
N ASP A 563 -11.35 1.24 15.29
CA ASP A 563 -10.77 0.44 16.36
C ASP A 563 -9.30 0.81 16.63
N TYR A 564 -8.48 1.01 15.59
CA TYR A 564 -7.13 1.54 15.75
C TYR A 564 -7.08 2.91 16.44
N LEU A 565 -8.00 3.82 16.09
CA LEU A 565 -8.07 5.14 16.73
C LEU A 565 -8.45 5.04 18.21
N LEU A 566 -9.38 4.16 18.58
CA LEU A 566 -9.77 3.96 19.98
C LEU A 566 -8.60 3.48 20.85
N HIS A 567 -7.63 2.80 20.25
CA HIS A 567 -6.40 2.39 20.91
C HIS A 567 -5.38 3.51 21.18
N CYS A 568 -5.60 4.72 20.67
CA CYS A 568 -4.80 5.93 20.92
C CYS A 568 -5.35 6.81 22.06
N GLY A 569 -6.34 6.32 22.81
CA GLY A 569 -6.88 7.03 23.97
C GLY A 569 -7.69 8.28 23.60
N SER A 570 -7.53 9.38 24.34
CA SER A 570 -8.36 10.58 24.17
C SER A 570 -8.18 11.27 22.81
N GLU A 571 -6.94 11.33 22.31
CA GLU A 571 -6.64 11.97 21.02
C GLU A 571 -7.25 11.18 19.86
N GLY A 572 -7.12 9.86 19.90
CA GLY A 572 -7.74 8.99 18.90
C GLY A 572 -9.27 9.08 18.90
N ARG A 573 -9.92 9.18 20.08
CA ARG A 573 -11.37 9.40 20.18
C ARG A 573 -11.80 10.73 19.55
N LEU A 574 -11.09 11.81 19.82
CA LEU A 574 -11.37 13.12 19.21
C LEU A 574 -11.23 13.06 17.69
N ARG A 575 -10.20 12.36 17.21
CA ARG A 575 -9.98 12.18 15.77
C ARG A 575 -11.06 11.32 15.12
N LEU A 576 -11.52 10.28 15.82
CA LEU A 576 -12.65 9.45 15.37
C LEU A 576 -13.94 10.28 15.30
N GLU A 577 -14.22 11.13 16.28
CA GLU A 577 -15.39 12.02 16.27
C GLU A 577 -15.44 12.89 15.02
N ASN A 578 -14.31 13.54 14.67
CA ASN A 578 -14.21 14.32 13.44
C ASN A 578 -14.49 13.47 12.18
N HIS A 579 -13.96 12.24 12.12
CA HIS A 579 -14.21 11.34 10.99
C HIS A 579 -15.67 10.92 10.87
N ILE A 580 -16.33 10.63 11.99
CA ILE A 580 -17.74 10.23 12.01
C ILE A 580 -18.63 11.36 11.50
N GLU A 581 -18.29 12.62 11.78
CA GLU A 581 -19.02 13.78 11.26
C GLU A 581 -18.86 13.97 9.74
N GLU A 582 -17.72 13.54 9.18
CA GLU A 582 -17.43 13.67 7.75
C GLU A 582 -17.84 12.43 6.93
N ILE A 583 -18.03 11.27 7.57
CA ILE A 583 -18.24 10.02 6.86
C ILE A 583 -19.59 10.00 6.14
N TYR A 584 -19.56 9.55 4.89
CA TYR A 584 -20.79 9.34 4.13
C TYR A 584 -21.46 8.03 4.57
N ILE A 585 -22.59 8.14 5.28
CA ILE A 585 -23.39 7.00 5.72
C ILE A 585 -24.15 6.40 4.53
N GLN A 586 -23.74 5.20 4.12
CA GLN A 586 -24.25 4.54 2.90
C GLN A 586 -25.58 3.81 3.13
N ASP A 587 -25.71 3.12 4.26
CA ASP A 587 -26.85 2.27 4.57
C ASP A 587 -27.21 2.34 6.05
N ASP A 588 -28.28 1.63 6.43
CA ASP A 588 -28.78 1.64 7.81
C ASP A 588 -27.92 0.80 8.74
N GLU A 589 -27.25 -0.24 8.25
CA GLU A 589 -26.37 -1.10 9.04
C GLU A 589 -25.15 -0.32 9.52
N MET A 590 -24.53 0.46 8.61
CA MET A 590 -23.44 1.38 8.91
C MET A 590 -23.88 2.43 9.94
N ALA A 591 -25.08 3.01 9.79
CA ALA A 591 -25.60 3.98 10.74
C ALA A 591 -25.77 3.38 12.15
N GLU A 592 -26.28 2.16 12.25
CA GLU A 592 -26.45 1.45 13.52
C GLU A 592 -25.10 1.09 14.16
N ASN A 593 -24.11 0.64 13.38
CA ASN A 593 -22.78 0.34 13.90
C ASN A 593 -22.05 1.62 14.37
N LEU A 594 -22.15 2.72 13.63
CA LEU A 594 -21.61 4.02 14.05
C LEU A 594 -22.28 4.52 15.34
N MET A 595 -23.61 4.38 15.44
CA MET A 595 -24.35 4.72 16.66
C MET A 595 -23.90 3.89 17.86
N ARG A 596 -23.67 2.58 17.68
CA ARG A 596 -23.15 1.70 18.73
C ARG A 596 -21.81 2.22 19.26
N ILE A 597 -20.88 2.53 18.35
CA ILE A 597 -19.56 3.08 18.74
C ILE A 597 -19.72 4.40 19.49
N CYS A 598 -20.55 5.32 19.00
CA CYS A 598 -20.77 6.61 19.67
C CYS A 598 -21.34 6.44 21.08
N ILE A 599 -22.24 5.48 21.29
CA ILE A 599 -22.80 5.18 22.62
C ILE A 599 -21.74 4.56 23.54
N GLU A 600 -21.00 3.57 23.04
CA GLU A 600 -19.97 2.86 23.82
C GLU A 600 -18.81 3.77 24.22
N GLN A 601 -18.47 4.76 23.38
CA GLN A 601 -17.33 5.67 23.58
C GLN A 601 -17.73 7.05 24.12
N GLU A 602 -19.02 7.25 24.41
CA GLU A 602 -19.59 8.51 24.92
C GLU A 602 -19.36 9.72 23.98
N LEU A 603 -19.53 9.52 22.67
CA LEU A 603 -19.39 10.56 21.62
C LEU A 603 -20.76 11.19 21.28
N ASP A 604 -21.23 12.08 22.16
CA ASP A 604 -22.59 12.63 22.07
C ASP A 604 -22.82 13.55 20.85
N ASP A 605 -21.81 14.32 20.42
CA ASP A 605 -21.93 15.24 19.28
C ASP A 605 -22.00 14.47 17.96
N SER A 606 -21.09 13.50 17.76
CA SER A 606 -21.15 12.54 16.66
C SER A 606 -22.47 11.76 16.61
N LYS A 607 -22.98 11.31 17.76
CA LYS A 607 -24.29 10.65 17.86
C LYS A 607 -25.42 11.55 17.35
N ALA A 608 -25.42 12.82 17.75
CA ALA A 608 -26.41 13.79 17.27
C ALA A 608 -26.28 14.02 15.76
N CYS A 609 -25.05 14.06 15.23
CA CYS A 609 -24.77 14.18 13.80
C CYS A 609 -25.37 13.02 12.99
N ILE A 610 -25.13 11.77 13.42
CA ILE A 610 -25.68 10.57 12.76
C ILE A 610 -27.21 10.59 12.80
N VAL A 611 -27.80 10.85 13.97
CA VAL A 611 -29.26 10.91 14.13
C VAL A 611 -29.87 11.94 13.18
N ASN A 612 -29.30 13.14 13.11
CA ASN A 612 -29.78 14.20 12.23
C ASN A 612 -29.66 13.79 10.76
N THR A 613 -28.51 13.27 10.35
CA THR A 613 -28.24 12.84 8.98
C THR A 613 -29.24 11.79 8.51
N MET A 614 -29.47 10.75 9.33
CA MET A 614 -30.43 9.69 9.03
C MET A 614 -31.87 10.20 9.02
N THR A 615 -32.24 11.04 9.98
CA THR A 615 -33.57 11.66 10.06
C THR A 615 -33.88 12.45 8.79
N TYR A 616 -32.98 13.34 8.37
CA TYR A 616 -33.20 14.16 7.17
C TYR A 616 -33.15 13.34 5.87
N ARG A 617 -32.34 12.27 5.82
CA ARG A 617 -32.33 11.32 4.69
C ARG A 617 -33.72 10.71 4.47
N TYR A 618 -34.31 10.13 5.52
CA TYR A 618 -35.64 9.52 5.40
C TYR A 618 -36.77 10.52 5.22
N LEU A 619 -36.66 11.74 5.79
CA LEU A 619 -37.62 12.81 5.51
C LEU A 619 -37.67 13.16 4.02
N ARG A 620 -36.50 13.27 3.38
CA ARG A 620 -36.40 13.53 1.94
C ARG A 620 -36.97 12.38 1.11
N ASP A 621 -36.77 11.15 1.55
CA ASP A 621 -37.20 9.95 0.85
C ASP A 621 -38.70 9.62 1.09
N GLY A 622 -39.38 10.38 1.97
CA GLY A 622 -40.81 10.23 2.28
C GLY A 622 -41.12 9.09 3.27
N GLU A 623 -40.10 8.50 3.88
CA GLU A 623 -40.22 7.36 4.79
C GLU A 623 -40.46 7.83 6.24
N TRP A 624 -41.68 8.30 6.50
CA TRP A 624 -42.06 8.99 7.76
C TRP A 624 -41.79 8.18 9.04
N SER A 625 -42.05 6.88 9.02
CA SER A 625 -41.85 6.02 10.20
C SER A 625 -40.36 5.87 10.54
N ALA A 626 -39.51 5.76 9.52
CA ALA A 626 -38.08 5.63 9.71
C ALA A 626 -37.46 6.95 10.17
N ALA A 627 -37.88 8.07 9.56
CA ALA A 627 -37.49 9.41 9.98
C ALA A 627 -37.82 9.67 11.46
N LEU A 628 -39.06 9.38 11.88
CA LEU A 628 -39.49 9.55 13.26
C LEU A 628 -38.71 8.64 14.23
N SER A 629 -38.49 7.39 13.85
CA SER A 629 -37.69 6.44 14.63
C SER A 629 -36.28 6.97 14.92
N TRP A 630 -35.60 7.51 13.90
CA TRP A 630 -34.27 8.10 14.08
C TRP A 630 -34.31 9.37 14.91
N ALA A 631 -35.26 10.28 14.65
CA ALA A 631 -35.39 11.52 15.41
C ALA A 631 -35.62 11.29 16.91
N LEU A 632 -36.39 10.26 17.28
CA LEU A 632 -36.63 9.88 18.67
C LEU A 632 -35.35 9.44 19.41
N ARG A 633 -34.39 8.83 18.71
CA ARG A 633 -33.10 8.41 19.31
C ARG A 633 -32.21 9.59 19.70
N GLY A 634 -32.37 10.74 19.05
CA GLY A 634 -31.73 12.01 19.42
C GLY A 634 -32.40 12.71 20.61
N GLY A 635 -33.54 12.18 21.07
CA GLY A 635 -34.31 12.74 22.15
C GLY A 635 -34.98 14.07 21.79
N ARG A 636 -35.01 15.01 22.74
CA ARG A 636 -35.67 16.31 22.55
C ARG A 636 -34.75 17.26 21.77
N GLY A 637 -35.21 17.75 20.63
CA GLY A 637 -34.49 18.75 19.85
C GLY A 637 -35.18 19.17 18.56
N ALA A 638 -34.53 20.08 17.83
CA ALA A 638 -35.05 20.68 16.60
C ALA A 638 -35.30 19.66 15.48
N ALA A 639 -34.51 18.58 15.41
CA ALA A 639 -34.71 17.51 14.44
C ALA A 639 -36.03 16.76 14.66
N LEU A 640 -36.36 16.45 15.92
CA LEU A 640 -37.65 15.83 16.28
C LEU A 640 -38.82 16.75 15.96
N ASP A 641 -38.73 18.02 16.34
CA ASP A 641 -39.80 18.99 16.08
C ASP A 641 -40.01 19.22 14.58
N THR A 642 -38.92 19.32 13.81
CA THR A 642 -38.98 19.42 12.34
C THR A 642 -39.61 18.17 11.74
N THR A 643 -39.16 16.98 12.14
CA THR A 643 -39.71 15.70 11.66
C THR A 643 -41.20 15.59 11.91
N VAL A 644 -41.65 15.94 13.11
CA VAL A 644 -43.07 15.94 13.46
C VAL A 644 -43.85 16.90 12.56
N ASN A 645 -43.35 18.12 12.36
CA ASN A 645 -44.01 19.10 11.51
C ASN A 645 -44.13 18.59 10.07
N GLU A 646 -43.03 18.08 9.49
CA GLU A 646 -43.03 17.52 8.13
C GLU A 646 -44.05 16.39 7.98
N ILE A 647 -44.13 15.46 8.95
CA ILE A 647 -45.13 14.38 8.95
C ILE A 647 -46.55 14.95 8.99
N VAL A 648 -46.83 15.93 9.85
CA VAL A 648 -48.19 16.51 9.98
C VAL A 648 -48.63 17.22 8.71
N TRP A 649 -47.71 17.92 8.02
CA TRP A 649 -48.01 18.71 6.83
C TRP A 649 -48.04 17.90 5.55
N HIS A 650 -47.18 16.88 5.42
CA HIS A 650 -46.90 16.23 4.14
C HIS A 650 -47.31 14.75 4.06
N ALA A 651 -47.47 14.05 5.20
CA ALA A 651 -47.86 12.64 5.15
C ALA A 651 -49.36 12.45 4.82
N GLU A 652 -49.67 11.40 4.07
CA GLU A 652 -51.07 11.07 3.79
C GLU A 652 -51.80 10.58 5.04
N LYS A 653 -53.10 10.84 5.14
CA LYS A 653 -53.92 10.46 6.32
C LYS A 653 -53.89 8.96 6.62
N GLY A 654 -53.73 8.13 5.59
CA GLY A 654 -53.57 6.68 5.74
C GLY A 654 -52.22 6.28 6.33
N GLU A 655 -51.15 6.98 5.97
CA GLU A 655 -49.78 6.74 6.46
C GLU A 655 -49.61 7.22 7.91
N ILE A 656 -50.22 8.36 8.27
CA ILE A 656 -50.26 8.87 9.65
C ILE A 656 -50.97 7.86 10.57
N ALA A 657 -52.07 7.26 10.11
CA ALA A 657 -52.76 6.20 10.85
C ALA A 657 -51.92 4.92 10.96
N SER A 658 -50.93 4.70 10.08
CA SER A 658 -50.08 3.51 10.04
C SER A 658 -48.81 3.59 10.92
N LEU A 659 -48.54 4.74 11.58
CA LEU A 659 -47.39 4.93 12.49
C LEU A 659 -47.53 4.15 13.82
N SER A 660 -47.60 2.82 13.75
CA SER A 660 -47.88 1.94 14.90
C SER A 660 -46.79 1.95 15.97
N MET A 661 -45.58 2.40 15.64
CA MET A 661 -44.46 2.54 16.58
C MET A 661 -44.84 3.40 17.80
N LEU A 662 -45.65 4.44 17.59
CA LEU A 662 -46.06 5.37 18.65
C LEU A 662 -46.92 4.71 19.74
N ASP A 663 -47.69 3.65 19.43
CA ASP A 663 -48.59 2.99 20.38
C ASP A 663 -47.85 2.31 21.53
N HIS A 664 -46.63 1.86 21.27
CA HIS A 664 -45.77 1.21 22.26
C HIS A 664 -44.87 2.21 23.00
N MET A 665 -44.96 3.51 22.67
CA MET A 665 -44.08 4.56 23.19
C MET A 665 -44.82 5.61 24.03
N ALA A 666 -46.05 5.35 24.48
CA ALA A 666 -46.84 6.32 25.23
C ALA A 666 -46.12 6.85 26.49
N ASP A 667 -45.47 5.96 27.26
CA ASP A 667 -44.68 6.33 28.44
C ASP A 667 -43.44 7.14 28.05
N TYR A 668 -42.79 6.77 26.94
CA TYR A 668 -41.61 7.46 26.42
C TYR A 668 -41.93 8.87 25.88
N VAL A 669 -43.07 9.04 25.19
CA VAL A 669 -43.57 10.35 24.73
C VAL A 669 -43.84 11.27 25.92
N ALA A 670 -44.40 10.72 27.01
CA ALA A 670 -44.64 11.48 28.25
C ALA A 670 -43.33 11.86 28.96
N GLU A 671 -42.33 10.96 28.99
CA GLU A 671 -41.01 11.20 29.57
C GLU A 671 -40.21 12.26 28.78
N LEU A 672 -40.25 12.20 27.45
CA LEU A 672 -39.52 13.12 26.57
C LEU A 672 -40.04 14.56 26.64
N GLY A 673 -41.34 14.73 26.95
CA GLY A 673 -41.96 16.04 27.18
C GLY A 673 -41.97 16.98 25.96
N SER A 674 -41.82 16.46 24.73
CA SER A 674 -41.91 17.26 23.50
C SER A 674 -43.38 17.59 23.17
N PRO A 675 -43.76 18.88 23.05
CA PRO A 675 -45.12 19.28 22.68
C PRO A 675 -45.50 18.81 21.28
N SER A 676 -44.56 18.90 20.32
CA SER A 676 -44.76 18.48 18.94
C SER A 676 -45.05 16.98 18.87
N LEU A 677 -44.23 16.16 19.53
CA LEU A 677 -44.42 14.71 19.57
C LEU A 677 -45.74 14.31 20.24
N SER A 678 -46.11 14.99 21.33
CA SER A 678 -47.39 14.79 22.01
C SER A 678 -48.58 15.10 21.10
N PHE A 679 -48.47 16.17 20.30
CA PHE A 679 -49.47 16.51 19.29
C PHE A 679 -49.57 15.41 18.22
N LEU A 680 -48.45 14.97 17.65
CA LEU A 680 -48.43 13.92 16.64
C LEU A 680 -49.03 12.60 17.17
N PHE A 681 -48.68 12.21 18.39
CA PHE A 681 -49.23 11.02 19.06
C PHE A 681 -50.76 11.08 19.15
N ASN A 682 -51.30 12.19 19.65
CA ASN A 682 -52.73 12.43 19.76
C ASN A 682 -53.43 12.49 18.39
N TYR A 683 -52.78 13.13 17.41
CA TYR A 683 -53.28 13.27 16.05
C TYR A 683 -53.37 11.92 15.32
N CYS A 684 -52.36 11.04 15.49
CA CYS A 684 -52.40 9.67 14.97
C CYS A 684 -53.56 8.87 15.56
N ARG A 685 -53.74 8.93 16.89
CA ARG A 685 -54.85 8.24 17.58
C ARG A 685 -56.22 8.72 17.10
N PHE A 686 -56.38 10.03 16.92
CA PHE A 686 -57.60 10.62 16.38
C PHE A 686 -57.94 10.07 14.98
N HIS A 687 -56.97 10.04 14.05
CA HIS A 687 -57.19 9.51 12.70
C HIS A 687 -57.50 8.00 12.69
N ARG A 688 -56.89 7.22 13.59
CA ARG A 688 -57.23 5.80 13.74
C ARG A 688 -58.66 5.61 14.24
N SER A 689 -59.09 6.36 15.25
CA SER A 689 -60.47 6.31 15.74
C SER A 689 -61.47 6.76 14.67
N LEU A 690 -61.09 7.74 13.85
CA LEU A 690 -61.89 8.19 12.71
C LEU A 690 -62.02 7.10 11.62
N ASN A 691 -60.93 6.40 11.31
CA ASN A 691 -60.93 5.27 10.38
C ASN A 691 -61.68 4.04 10.92
N ALA A 692 -61.67 3.82 12.24
CA ALA A 692 -62.42 2.76 12.91
C ALA A 692 -63.92 3.07 13.10
N GLY A 693 -64.36 4.30 12.75
CA GLY A 693 -65.74 4.75 12.92
C GLY A 693 -66.12 5.11 14.37
N ASP A 694 -65.14 5.17 15.28
CA ASP A 694 -65.34 5.41 16.70
C ASP A 694 -65.08 6.89 17.05
N VAL A 695 -65.90 7.78 16.50
CA VAL A 695 -65.71 9.25 16.58
C VAL A 695 -66.17 9.83 17.93
N ARG A 696 -66.32 9.02 18.99
CA ARG A 696 -66.92 9.48 20.26
C ARG A 696 -66.10 9.30 21.53
N SER A 697 -64.89 8.73 21.52
CA SER A 697 -64.14 8.56 22.78
C SER A 697 -62.80 9.27 22.89
N ASP A 698 -62.12 9.65 21.81
CA ASP A 698 -60.72 10.12 21.91
C ASP A 698 -60.45 11.43 21.16
N ALA A 699 -61.14 12.51 21.55
CA ALA A 699 -60.68 13.86 21.22
C ALA A 699 -59.84 14.39 22.39
N PRO A 700 -58.51 14.47 22.28
CA PRO A 700 -57.69 15.13 23.29
C PRO A 700 -57.74 16.66 23.06
N VAL A 701 -57.89 17.39 24.17
CA VAL A 701 -57.66 18.85 24.28
C VAL A 701 -56.16 19.11 24.29
#